data_AF-A0A7C6XYT5-F1
#
_entry.id   AF-A0A7C6XYT5-F1
#
_cell.length_a   1.000
_cell.length_b   1.000
_cell.length_c   1.000
_cell.angle_alpha   90.00
_cell.angle_beta   90.00
_cell.angle_gamma   90.00
#
_symmetry.space_group_name_H-M   'P 1'
#
loop_
_entity.id
_entity.type
_entity.pdbx_description
1 polymer ?
#
loop_
_entity_poly.entity_id
_entity_poly.type
_entity_poly.pdbx_seq_one_letter_code
_entity_poly.pdbx_strand_id
1 'polypeptide(L)'
;MKKITTLLTLITLTLMSVVISPKAYSNSTQSVIEDKTEFRAAWASHLISSMPKYTTETQFKARANEILDILQHYNYNALIMHFRTHNNAYYVSELNPKAAAFEHVNFNEFDPMLWFIEATHARGMEFHAWLNPYRLGTNYVGQMPAENPASNPANILSYNGASILNPGLPNVRQFLSDTIVEILDRYPVDAIHFDDYFYINLGANGATTGGNTILNEPDQSTFITYGTGYNTESATSKADWRRHQVNLMVEGVSNTIKNYNQANNRHVQFGISPTGIYKNGNGEVTYDSNNHPITTGSDTGGQTHYSSYLFADSVKWATEGWIDYLIPQSYWADSHPIASYTKLMSWWNKVFKHLDVNLYSGMGVYMADSSGNTYGWKTNPNELKQQLEFIASLDHVDGFSMYSYNYIDSAYKNAANYSTTQIKNAESLWGNIAVLPEIKSMTPIQPGVVSNLKHENGILSFNKADDAKQYYIYRSQNEFTYDPSEIIGVIRSNDSTLSFDTKDTLSAYQYDVRALSYTNTLGNPYVQSDVEVIDGAAIRSTGLDNNQALRFYAKLDPSIHPDSFGFYMMTGDVSISKLQQAINAQQQDNYIIDGVEVTHIPSTKLDTNNEFSVVVKDITPNNFSQIYKAVAYYEIGGDIYLSANATIRSVLEVVYRMHYAGDGNTDSLNLIKDIKLFGKNAFGNYQVTSIYETNYQHLKAEFIKDWNQTFNLSMKDILPNEFFNIAIDGKVSDQSSLAGSRLYNFFNHHNMKVKWGWLLDYIVSVDEKVWPTRQIEAIRGDGTYPGQANIWDGRHFITSLIGFFNHSDAYDGFPTNDFTNVSLYDTVVDYNDQILAKPDNFIYVYVGDEIMLPEHNIPGFSHYLVGDLSYQPGDILVVGNHMIIEVIYA
;
A
#
# COMPACT_ATOMS: atom_id res chain seq x y z
N MET A 1 -25.02 -90.34 -11.34
CA MET A 1 -23.72 -90.21 -12.04
C MET A 1 -23.67 -88.85 -12.72
N LYS A 2 -22.66 -88.03 -12.38
CA LYS A 2 -22.04 -86.94 -13.19
C LYS A 2 -22.95 -85.78 -13.63
N LYS A 3 -22.55 -84.51 -13.67
CA LYS A 3 -21.45 -83.69 -13.12
C LYS A 3 -21.74 -82.27 -13.66
N ILE A 4 -21.32 -81.24 -12.91
CA ILE A 4 -21.06 -79.85 -13.34
C ILE A 4 -22.29 -78.93 -13.45
N THR A 5 -22.40 -78.01 -12.48
CA THR A 5 -22.99 -76.69 -12.68
C THR A 5 -22.25 -75.68 -11.81
N THR A 6 -21.93 -74.55 -12.42
CA THR A 6 -21.05 -73.47 -12.00
C THR A 6 -21.52 -72.80 -10.71
N LEU A 7 -20.57 -72.49 -9.83
CA LEU A 7 -20.74 -71.90 -8.51
C LEU A 7 -20.87 -70.36 -8.64
N LEU A 8 -22.04 -69.80 -8.34
CA LEU A 8 -22.21 -68.40 -7.93
C LEU A 8 -22.51 -68.42 -6.43
N THR A 9 -21.55 -67.99 -5.60
CA THR A 9 -21.76 -67.87 -4.15
C THR A 9 -21.98 -66.40 -3.83
N LEU A 10 -23.19 -66.12 -3.35
CA LEU A 10 -23.64 -64.86 -2.76
C LEU A 10 -22.81 -64.62 -1.49
N ILE A 11 -21.89 -63.65 -1.50
CA ILE A 11 -21.28 -63.11 -0.27
C ILE A 11 -22.08 -61.86 0.10
N THR A 12 -22.97 -62.03 1.08
CA THR A 12 -23.58 -60.94 1.84
C THR A 12 -22.46 -60.18 2.57
N LEU A 13 -22.15 -58.98 2.11
CA LEU A 13 -21.28 -58.03 2.78
C LEU A 13 -22.13 -57.28 3.83
N THR A 14 -21.96 -57.62 5.10
CA THR A 14 -22.42 -56.79 6.22
C THR A 14 -21.57 -55.52 6.24
N LEU A 15 -22.09 -54.42 5.68
CA LEU A 15 -21.56 -53.08 5.96
C LEU A 15 -21.89 -52.74 7.42
N MET A 16 -20.90 -52.88 8.31
CA MET A 16 -20.87 -52.08 9.53
C MET A 16 -20.53 -50.65 9.12
N SER A 17 -21.54 -49.80 9.03
CA SER A 17 -21.39 -48.35 9.08
C SER A 17 -20.83 -47.99 10.47
N VAL A 18 -19.51 -47.83 10.56
CA VAL A 18 -18.90 -47.10 11.67
C VAL A 18 -19.30 -45.64 11.49
N VAL A 19 -20.35 -45.23 12.18
CA VAL A 19 -20.65 -43.81 12.39
C VAL A 19 -19.55 -43.29 13.30
N ILE A 20 -18.54 -42.63 12.72
CA ILE A 20 -17.60 -41.80 13.47
C ILE A 20 -18.41 -40.56 13.84
N SER A 21 -18.87 -40.48 15.09
CA SER A 21 -19.43 -39.24 15.62
C SER A 21 -18.34 -38.15 15.57
N PRO A 22 -18.64 -36.92 15.12
CA PRO A 22 -17.71 -35.81 15.28
C PRO A 22 -17.41 -35.65 16.78
N LYS A 23 -16.12 -35.67 17.14
CA LYS A 23 -15.69 -35.33 18.49
C LYS A 23 -15.99 -33.85 18.71
N ALA A 24 -16.76 -33.54 19.75
CA ALA A 24 -16.93 -32.18 20.23
C ALA A 24 -15.55 -31.58 20.54
N TYR A 25 -15.29 -30.38 20.01
CA TYR A 25 -14.12 -29.57 20.38
C TYR A 25 -14.22 -29.26 21.87
N SER A 26 -13.24 -29.70 22.66
CA SER A 26 -13.07 -29.17 24.01
C SER A 26 -12.28 -27.86 23.89
N ASN A 27 -12.86 -26.75 24.34
CA ASN A 27 -12.13 -25.50 24.56
C ASN A 27 -11.01 -25.74 25.58
N SER A 28 -9.82 -26.09 25.09
CA SER A 28 -8.59 -26.07 25.87
C SER A 28 -8.13 -24.62 25.98
N THR A 29 -7.75 -24.22 27.20
CA THR A 29 -7.15 -22.92 27.48
C THR A 29 -6.01 -22.65 26.51
N GLN A 30 -6.19 -21.64 25.65
CA GLN A 30 -5.25 -21.24 24.59
C GLN A 30 -3.86 -20.96 25.21
N SER A 31 -2.92 -21.89 25.02
CA SER A 31 -1.51 -21.61 25.25
C SER A 31 -1.09 -20.47 24.32
N VAL A 32 -0.28 -19.53 24.80
CA VAL A 32 0.31 -18.48 23.96
C VAL A 32 1.06 -19.17 22.82
N ILE A 33 0.56 -19.03 21.58
CA ILE A 33 1.22 -19.52 20.37
C ILE A 33 2.40 -18.58 20.12
N GLU A 34 3.61 -19.12 20.14
CA GLU A 34 4.81 -18.36 19.78
C GLU A 34 5.05 -18.51 18.27
N ASP A 35 4.75 -17.46 17.52
CA ASP A 35 4.87 -17.45 16.07
C ASP A 35 6.34 -17.37 15.63
N LYS A 36 6.84 -18.43 15.00
CA LYS A 36 8.18 -18.43 14.42
C LYS A 36 8.17 -17.72 13.07
N THR A 37 8.82 -16.57 12.99
CA THR A 37 8.95 -15.77 11.77
C THR A 37 10.39 -15.74 11.27
N GLU A 38 10.59 -15.62 9.96
CA GLU A 38 11.92 -15.45 9.36
C GLU A 38 11.82 -14.77 7.99
N PHE A 39 12.60 -13.71 7.78
CA PHE A 39 12.79 -13.10 6.47
C PHE A 39 13.79 -13.88 5.62
N ARG A 40 13.40 -14.23 4.39
CA ARG A 40 14.24 -15.00 3.45
C ARG A 40 14.20 -14.34 2.08
N ALA A 41 15.26 -13.61 1.74
CA ALA A 41 15.33 -12.86 0.49
C ALA A 41 16.53 -13.18 -0.40
N ALA A 42 16.42 -12.89 -1.68
CA ALA A 42 17.54 -12.93 -2.60
C ALA A 42 17.63 -11.63 -3.40
N TRP A 43 18.86 -11.13 -3.56
CA TRP A 43 19.11 -10.04 -4.51
C TRP A 43 19.19 -10.59 -5.93
N ALA A 44 18.41 -10.00 -6.83
CA ALA A 44 18.47 -10.23 -8.26
C ALA A 44 18.70 -8.91 -9.01
N SER A 45 19.51 -8.95 -10.06
CA SER A 45 19.78 -7.76 -10.86
C SER A 45 20.03 -8.08 -12.32
N HIS A 46 19.67 -7.12 -13.17
CA HIS A 46 20.09 -7.08 -14.56
C HIS A 46 21.61 -6.92 -14.73
N LEU A 47 22.29 -6.28 -13.77
CA LEU A 47 23.72 -5.98 -13.84
C LEU A 47 24.60 -7.24 -13.76
N ILE A 48 24.16 -8.24 -13.00
CA ILE A 48 24.85 -9.52 -12.84
C ILE A 48 24.12 -10.67 -13.54
N SER A 49 23.26 -10.33 -14.51
CA SER A 49 22.54 -11.29 -15.37
C SER A 49 21.61 -12.26 -14.63
N SER A 50 21.17 -11.96 -13.41
CA SER A 50 20.06 -12.71 -12.77
C SER A 50 18.81 -12.62 -13.64
N MET A 51 18.51 -11.40 -14.07
CA MET A 51 17.51 -11.10 -15.09
C MET A 51 18.22 -10.54 -16.33
N PRO A 52 18.62 -11.35 -17.32
CA PRO A 52 19.32 -10.86 -18.51
C PRO A 52 18.43 -9.96 -19.37
N LYS A 53 19.04 -9.32 -20.39
CA LYS A 53 18.32 -8.57 -21.41
C LYS A 53 17.32 -9.47 -22.15
N TYR A 54 16.15 -8.93 -22.48
CA TYR A 54 15.10 -9.62 -23.21
C TYR A 54 14.57 -8.77 -24.37
N THR A 55 13.96 -9.44 -25.34
CA THR A 55 13.43 -8.81 -26.56
C THR A 55 11.92 -8.98 -26.70
N THR A 56 11.30 -9.87 -25.93
CA THR A 56 9.86 -10.15 -25.97
C THR A 56 9.27 -10.32 -24.57
N GLU A 57 7.97 -10.05 -24.44
CA GLU A 57 7.20 -10.31 -23.23
C GLU A 57 7.31 -11.78 -22.79
N THR A 58 7.17 -12.74 -23.72
CA THR A 58 7.27 -14.17 -23.43
C THR A 58 8.61 -14.54 -22.79
N GLN A 59 9.72 -14.00 -23.31
CA GLN A 59 11.06 -14.27 -22.77
C GLN A 59 11.19 -13.73 -21.34
N PHE A 60 10.69 -12.51 -21.10
CA PHE A 60 10.69 -11.92 -19.77
C PHE A 60 9.88 -12.76 -18.78
N LYS A 61 8.61 -13.05 -19.11
CA LYS A 61 7.73 -13.85 -18.26
C LYS A 61 8.31 -15.23 -17.96
N ALA A 62 8.94 -15.89 -18.93
CA ALA A 62 9.58 -17.18 -18.73
C ALA A 62 10.72 -17.12 -17.70
N ARG A 63 11.64 -16.15 -17.83
CA ARG A 63 12.75 -16.00 -16.89
C ARG A 63 12.29 -15.51 -15.52
N ALA A 64 11.34 -14.58 -15.46
CA ALA A 64 10.75 -14.12 -14.21
C ALA A 64 10.05 -15.25 -13.46
N ASN A 65 9.25 -16.07 -14.14
CA ASN A 65 8.66 -17.27 -13.52
C ASN A 65 9.73 -18.26 -13.05
N GLU A 66 10.79 -18.51 -13.83
CA GLU A 66 11.89 -19.38 -13.40
C GLU A 66 12.54 -18.88 -12.10
N ILE A 67 12.80 -17.56 -11.98
CA ILE A 67 13.32 -16.96 -10.75
C ILE A 67 12.40 -17.25 -9.57
N LEU A 68 11.11 -16.99 -9.74
CA LEU A 68 10.15 -17.12 -8.65
C LEU A 68 9.88 -18.58 -8.26
N ASP A 69 9.86 -19.48 -9.24
CA ASP A 69 9.66 -20.91 -8.99
C ASP A 69 10.86 -21.51 -8.22
N ILE A 70 12.09 -21.06 -8.52
CA ILE A 70 13.28 -21.47 -7.78
C ILE A 70 13.28 -20.89 -6.36
N LEU A 71 12.89 -19.62 -6.19
CA LEU A 71 12.78 -19.03 -4.85
C LEU A 71 11.69 -19.71 -4.01
N GLN A 72 10.55 -20.03 -4.63
CA GLN A 72 9.47 -20.78 -3.99
C GLN A 72 9.90 -22.20 -3.62
N HIS A 73 10.70 -22.87 -4.45
CA HIS A 73 11.26 -24.20 -4.15
C HIS A 73 12.09 -24.19 -2.85
N TYR A 74 12.86 -23.11 -2.62
CA TYR A 74 13.64 -22.93 -1.41
C TYR A 74 12.90 -22.16 -0.29
N ASN A 75 11.58 -21.98 -0.41
CA ASN A 75 10.75 -21.30 0.59
C ASN A 75 11.25 -19.89 0.95
N TYR A 76 11.74 -19.13 -0.03
CA TYR A 76 12.01 -17.69 0.11
C TYR A 76 10.68 -16.93 0.11
N ASN A 77 10.60 -15.84 0.89
CA ASN A 77 9.39 -15.03 1.05
C ASN A 77 9.58 -13.58 0.58
N ALA A 78 10.73 -13.21 0.03
CA ALA A 78 10.94 -11.91 -0.59
C ALA A 78 11.94 -11.95 -1.77
N LEU A 79 11.71 -11.11 -2.77
CA LEU A 79 12.62 -10.85 -3.87
C LEU A 79 13.07 -9.38 -3.81
N ILE A 80 14.39 -9.16 -3.77
CA ILE A 80 14.98 -7.81 -3.87
C ILE A 80 15.49 -7.61 -5.29
N MET A 81 14.73 -6.89 -6.11
CA MET A 81 14.99 -6.76 -7.55
C MET A 81 15.47 -5.34 -7.91
N HIS A 82 16.57 -5.26 -8.65
CA HIS A 82 17.23 -4.00 -8.99
C HIS A 82 16.44 -3.18 -10.05
N PHE A 83 15.76 -2.12 -9.61
CA PHE A 83 14.95 -1.18 -10.41
C PHE A 83 15.75 -0.04 -11.03
N ARG A 84 16.81 0.40 -10.33
CA ARG A 84 17.64 1.53 -10.74
C ARG A 84 19.10 1.28 -10.43
N THR A 85 19.91 1.03 -11.46
CA THR A 85 21.32 0.59 -11.27
C THR A 85 22.34 1.70 -11.43
N HIS A 86 22.17 2.56 -12.44
CA HIS A 86 23.15 3.56 -12.87
C HIS A 86 22.44 4.86 -13.27
N ASN A 87 21.51 5.33 -12.42
CA ASN A 87 20.63 6.46 -12.74
C ASN A 87 19.84 6.21 -14.04
N ASN A 88 19.27 5.01 -14.12
CA ASN A 88 18.46 4.50 -15.23
C ASN A 88 17.27 3.70 -14.67
N ALA A 89 16.17 3.59 -15.41
CA ALA A 89 14.98 2.88 -14.97
C ALA A 89 14.78 1.57 -15.72
N TYR A 90 14.59 0.48 -14.98
CA TYR A 90 14.04 -0.78 -15.49
C TYR A 90 12.51 -0.79 -15.39
N TYR A 91 11.86 0.37 -15.36
CA TYR A 91 10.42 0.55 -15.20
C TYR A 91 9.99 1.81 -15.98
N VAL A 92 8.68 2.09 -16.05
CA VAL A 92 8.16 3.30 -16.71
C VAL A 92 8.54 4.53 -15.89
N SER A 93 9.41 5.39 -16.44
CA SER A 93 9.92 6.57 -15.75
C SER A 93 10.00 7.77 -16.67
N GLU A 94 9.63 8.93 -16.13
CA GLU A 94 9.83 10.26 -16.70
C GLU A 94 11.10 10.90 -16.13
N LEU A 95 11.49 10.53 -14.90
CA LEU A 95 12.64 11.08 -14.18
C LEU A 95 13.98 10.41 -14.51
N ASN A 96 13.95 9.12 -14.87
CA ASN A 96 15.15 8.32 -15.10
C ASN A 96 15.14 7.76 -16.53
N PRO A 97 16.26 7.83 -17.28
CA PRO A 97 16.32 7.30 -18.63
C PRO A 97 16.16 5.78 -18.63
N LYS A 98 15.49 5.25 -19.65
CA LYS A 98 15.23 3.82 -19.79
C LYS A 98 16.52 3.01 -19.84
N ALA A 99 16.63 1.97 -19.02
CA ALA A 99 17.80 1.10 -18.97
C ALA A 99 18.01 0.36 -20.30
N ALA A 100 19.28 0.17 -20.69
CA ALA A 100 19.63 -0.43 -21.98
C ALA A 100 19.16 -1.88 -22.13
N ALA A 101 19.02 -2.63 -21.03
CA ALA A 101 18.47 -3.98 -21.08
C ALA A 101 16.99 -4.01 -21.46
N PHE A 102 16.29 -2.88 -21.35
CA PHE A 102 14.88 -2.74 -21.70
C PHE A 102 14.71 -2.05 -23.06
N GLU A 103 15.76 -1.83 -23.86
CA GLU A 103 15.68 -1.01 -25.07
C GLU A 103 14.53 -1.42 -26.03
N HIS A 104 14.25 -2.72 -26.15
CA HIS A 104 13.21 -3.28 -27.01
C HIS A 104 11.82 -3.41 -26.35
N VAL A 105 11.69 -3.04 -25.07
CA VAL A 105 10.42 -3.11 -24.34
C VAL A 105 9.51 -1.98 -24.77
N ASN A 106 8.30 -2.26 -25.24
CA ASN A 106 7.29 -1.23 -25.42
C ASN A 106 6.41 -1.16 -24.15
N PHE A 107 6.66 -0.17 -23.30
CA PHE A 107 5.90 -0.01 -22.05
C PHE A 107 4.41 0.31 -22.27
N ASN A 108 4.02 0.80 -23.44
CA ASN A 108 2.61 1.00 -23.78
C ASN A 108 1.86 -0.31 -24.08
N GLU A 109 2.60 -1.40 -24.35
CA GLU A 109 2.04 -2.73 -24.61
C GLU A 109 2.21 -3.65 -23.40
N PHE A 110 3.35 -3.55 -22.71
CA PHE A 110 3.69 -4.42 -21.59
C PHE A 110 4.59 -3.69 -20.59
N ASP A 111 4.12 -3.56 -19.34
CA ASP A 111 4.97 -3.17 -18.20
C ASP A 111 5.55 -4.44 -17.55
N PRO A 112 6.85 -4.74 -17.74
CA PRO A 112 7.48 -5.93 -17.21
C PRO A 112 7.54 -5.94 -15.68
N MET A 113 7.75 -4.79 -15.05
CA MET A 113 7.98 -4.74 -13.61
C MET A 113 6.67 -4.78 -12.84
N LEU A 114 5.61 -4.15 -13.34
CA LEU A 114 4.27 -4.33 -12.76
C LEU A 114 3.88 -5.81 -12.78
N TRP A 115 4.01 -6.46 -13.94
CA TRP A 115 3.71 -7.89 -14.07
C TRP A 115 4.60 -8.74 -13.15
N PHE A 116 5.88 -8.41 -13.00
CA PHE A 116 6.80 -9.18 -12.16
C PHE A 116 6.46 -9.04 -10.67
N ILE A 117 6.04 -7.86 -10.23
CA ILE A 117 5.53 -7.65 -8.87
C ILE A 117 4.29 -8.52 -8.63
N GLU A 118 3.30 -8.46 -9.52
CA GLU A 118 2.08 -9.26 -9.42
C GLU A 118 2.38 -10.78 -9.39
N ALA A 119 3.30 -11.24 -10.25
CA ALA A 119 3.71 -12.65 -10.28
C ALA A 119 4.47 -13.09 -9.01
N THR A 120 5.20 -12.16 -8.39
CA THR A 120 5.89 -12.37 -7.10
C THR A 120 4.88 -12.47 -5.97
N HIS A 121 3.93 -11.53 -5.92
CA HIS A 121 2.82 -11.54 -4.97
C HIS A 121 1.98 -12.80 -5.08
N ALA A 122 1.67 -13.25 -6.29
CA ALA A 122 0.88 -14.48 -6.52
C ALA A 122 1.52 -15.75 -5.92
N ARG A 123 2.83 -15.74 -5.64
CA ARG A 123 3.55 -16.83 -4.96
C ARG A 123 3.76 -16.59 -3.46
N GLY A 124 3.11 -15.56 -2.92
CA GLY A 124 3.23 -15.20 -1.50
C GLY A 124 4.60 -14.64 -1.14
N MET A 125 5.29 -13.98 -2.07
CA MET A 125 6.55 -13.30 -1.80
C MET A 125 6.35 -11.78 -1.81
N GLU A 126 7.08 -11.07 -0.96
CA GLU A 126 7.23 -9.62 -1.06
C GLU A 126 8.15 -9.24 -2.23
N PHE A 127 7.87 -8.08 -2.82
CA PHE A 127 8.68 -7.48 -3.85
C PHE A 127 9.32 -6.18 -3.34
N HIS A 128 10.64 -6.18 -3.23
CA HIS A 128 11.43 -5.03 -2.76
C HIS A 128 12.14 -4.39 -3.96
N ALA A 129 11.79 -3.15 -4.29
CA ALA A 129 12.42 -2.40 -5.38
C ALA A 129 13.78 -1.86 -4.93
N TRP A 130 14.85 -2.41 -5.50
CA TRP A 130 16.23 -2.02 -5.19
C TRP A 130 16.72 -0.90 -6.10
N LEU A 131 17.21 0.18 -5.50
CA LEU A 131 17.82 1.30 -6.18
C LEU A 131 19.24 1.53 -5.64
N ASN A 132 20.19 1.70 -6.53
CA ASN A 132 21.39 2.46 -6.21
C ASN A 132 20.99 3.95 -6.18
N PRO A 133 21.37 4.77 -5.19
CA PRO A 133 20.96 6.18 -5.15
C PRO A 133 21.76 7.05 -6.14
N TYR A 134 23.09 7.03 -6.10
CA TYR A 134 23.87 8.09 -6.75
C TYR A 134 24.61 7.68 -8.02
N ARG A 135 24.79 6.37 -8.28
CA ARG A 135 25.65 5.88 -9.36
C ARG A 135 25.19 6.37 -10.73
N LEU A 136 26.14 6.85 -11.53
CA LEU A 136 25.95 7.15 -12.95
C LEU A 136 26.62 6.10 -13.83
N GLY A 137 26.12 5.97 -15.05
CA GLY A 137 26.71 5.14 -16.09
C GLY A 137 26.07 5.44 -17.44
N THR A 138 26.54 4.75 -18.48
CA THR A 138 26.03 4.91 -19.86
C THR A 138 25.08 3.79 -20.27
N ASN A 139 24.55 3.04 -19.30
CA ASN A 139 23.73 1.84 -19.52
C ASN A 139 22.23 2.18 -19.71
N TYR A 140 21.93 3.16 -20.56
CA TYR A 140 20.56 3.59 -20.85
C TYR A 140 20.41 3.87 -22.35
N VAL A 141 19.16 3.97 -22.81
CA VAL A 141 18.80 4.36 -24.17
C VAL A 141 18.00 5.65 -24.17
N GLY A 142 18.07 6.38 -25.28
CA GLY A 142 17.45 7.70 -25.39
C GLY A 142 18.31 8.80 -24.78
N GLN A 143 17.65 9.91 -24.43
CA GLN A 143 18.29 11.08 -23.82
C GLN A 143 18.10 11.06 -22.31
N MET A 144 19.03 11.67 -21.58
CA MET A 144 18.85 11.93 -20.15
C MET A 144 17.70 12.94 -19.99
N PRO A 145 16.67 12.65 -19.16
CA PRO A 145 15.59 13.61 -18.87
C PRO A 145 16.16 14.92 -18.32
N ALA A 146 15.52 16.05 -18.64
CA ALA A 146 16.03 17.37 -18.25
C ALA A 146 15.97 17.56 -16.73
N GLU A 147 14.92 17.01 -16.11
CA GLU A 147 14.62 16.99 -14.68
C GLU A 147 15.63 16.14 -13.90
N ASN A 148 16.26 15.17 -14.56
CA ASN A 148 17.29 14.35 -13.94
C ASN A 148 18.53 15.21 -13.64
N PRO A 149 19.03 15.28 -12.39
CA PRO A 149 20.19 16.10 -12.05
C PRO A 149 21.44 15.80 -12.87
N ALA A 150 21.57 14.60 -13.46
CA ALA A 150 22.67 14.25 -14.35
C ALA A 150 22.67 15.00 -15.70
N SER A 151 21.56 15.68 -16.05
CA SER A 151 21.49 16.57 -17.22
C SER A 151 22.42 17.79 -17.08
N ASN A 152 22.80 18.16 -15.84
CA ASN A 152 23.75 19.22 -15.55
C ASN A 152 25.09 18.64 -15.04
N PRO A 153 26.19 18.78 -15.80
CA PRO A 153 27.51 18.27 -15.40
C PRO A 153 28.02 18.81 -14.05
N ALA A 154 27.55 19.97 -13.59
CA ALA A 154 27.92 20.53 -12.28
C ALA A 154 27.41 19.70 -11.10
N ASN A 155 26.40 18.85 -11.32
CA ASN A 155 25.85 17.96 -10.30
C ASN A 155 26.60 16.62 -10.20
N ILE A 156 27.67 16.43 -10.97
CA ILE A 156 28.36 15.15 -11.11
C ILE A 156 29.73 15.21 -10.42
N LEU A 157 30.02 14.21 -9.59
CA LEU A 157 31.36 13.95 -9.07
C LEU A 157 31.95 12.77 -9.83
N SER A 158 33.17 12.92 -10.33
CA SER A 158 33.88 11.88 -11.09
C SER A 158 35.30 11.69 -10.60
N TYR A 159 35.74 10.44 -10.56
CA TYR A 159 37.13 10.08 -10.28
C TYR A 159 37.45 8.71 -10.89
N ASN A 160 38.61 8.59 -11.56
CA ASN A 160 39.09 7.34 -12.19
C ASN A 160 38.02 6.57 -13.00
N GLY A 161 37.20 7.28 -13.78
CA GLY A 161 36.18 6.69 -14.64
C GLY A 161 34.87 6.31 -13.92
N ALA A 162 34.80 6.39 -12.59
CA ALA A 162 33.56 6.28 -11.84
C ALA A 162 32.90 7.66 -11.70
N SER A 163 31.57 7.70 -11.72
CA SER A 163 30.80 8.94 -11.54
C SER A 163 29.55 8.71 -10.69
N ILE A 164 29.21 9.71 -9.88
CA ILE A 164 27.98 9.76 -9.08
C ILE A 164 27.32 11.13 -9.19
N LEU A 165 26.01 11.18 -8.97
CA LEU A 165 25.34 12.41 -8.56
C LEU A 165 25.93 12.90 -7.23
N ASN A 166 26.17 14.19 -7.10
CA ASN A 166 26.78 14.80 -5.92
C ASN A 166 25.82 14.79 -4.72
N PRO A 167 26.05 13.98 -3.67
CA PRO A 167 25.12 13.88 -2.54
C PRO A 167 25.00 15.18 -1.74
N GLY A 168 25.97 16.09 -1.87
CA GLY A 168 25.98 17.37 -1.18
C GLY A 168 25.06 18.44 -1.75
N LEU A 169 24.38 18.16 -2.86
CA LEU A 169 23.44 19.10 -3.48
C LEU A 169 21.99 18.81 -3.06
N PRO A 170 21.22 19.81 -2.60
CA PRO A 170 19.82 19.63 -2.22
C PRO A 170 18.94 19.08 -3.35
N ASN A 171 19.11 19.54 -4.58
CA ASN A 171 18.32 19.07 -5.72
C ASN A 171 18.56 17.59 -6.06
N VAL A 172 19.77 17.06 -5.82
CA VAL A 172 20.07 15.63 -5.98
C VAL A 172 19.30 14.79 -4.96
N ARG A 173 19.23 15.24 -3.70
CA ARG A 173 18.47 14.53 -2.65
C ARG A 173 16.97 14.59 -2.88
N GLN A 174 16.46 15.74 -3.33
CA GLN A 174 15.05 15.88 -3.70
C GLN A 174 14.69 14.94 -4.86
N PHE A 175 15.51 14.91 -5.92
CA PHE A 175 15.29 14.03 -7.07
C PHE A 175 15.18 12.54 -6.69
N LEU A 176 15.94 12.07 -5.68
CA LEU A 176 15.82 10.69 -5.20
C LEU A 176 14.46 10.45 -4.52
N SER A 177 13.97 11.43 -3.77
CA SER A 177 12.63 11.36 -3.18
C SER A 177 11.55 11.33 -4.26
N ASP A 178 11.68 12.18 -5.28
CA ASP A 178 10.73 12.25 -6.41
C ASP A 178 10.74 10.94 -7.23
N THR A 179 11.92 10.37 -7.46
CA THR A 179 12.09 9.05 -8.10
C THR A 179 11.38 7.95 -7.31
N ILE A 180 11.43 8.00 -5.98
CA ILE A 180 10.74 7.02 -5.12
C ILE A 180 9.23 7.21 -5.23
N VAL A 181 8.71 8.44 -5.15
CA VAL A 181 7.26 8.68 -5.30
C VAL A 181 6.76 8.18 -6.66
N GLU A 182 7.51 8.42 -7.75
CA GLU A 182 7.18 7.86 -9.08
C GLU A 182 7.02 6.33 -9.06
N ILE A 183 7.87 5.62 -8.31
CA ILE A 183 7.75 4.17 -8.15
C ILE A 183 6.51 3.82 -7.32
N LEU A 184 6.27 4.51 -6.20
CA LEU A 184 5.16 4.20 -5.29
C LEU A 184 3.78 4.41 -5.94
N ASP A 185 3.65 5.44 -6.78
CA ASP A 185 2.44 5.75 -7.53
C ASP A 185 2.10 4.72 -8.60
N ARG A 186 3.14 4.14 -9.21
CA ARG A 186 2.98 3.24 -10.36
C ARG A 186 2.96 1.76 -9.96
N TYR A 187 3.59 1.41 -8.85
CA TYR A 187 3.90 0.02 -8.53
C TYR A 187 3.47 -0.36 -7.10
N PRO A 188 2.81 -1.52 -6.93
CA PRO A 188 2.43 -2.02 -5.61
C PRO A 188 3.62 -2.71 -4.92
N VAL A 189 4.78 -2.06 -4.83
CA VAL A 189 5.95 -2.60 -4.14
C VAL A 189 5.69 -2.71 -2.63
N ASP A 190 6.33 -3.70 -1.98
CA ASP A 190 6.26 -3.88 -0.53
C ASP A 190 7.39 -3.14 0.20
N ALA A 191 8.51 -2.86 -0.49
CA ALA A 191 9.61 -2.06 0.05
C ALA A 191 10.40 -1.29 -1.02
N ILE A 192 11.01 -0.19 -0.61
CA ILE A 192 12.14 0.47 -1.26
C ILE A 192 13.43 0.01 -0.57
N HIS A 193 14.42 -0.41 -1.36
CA HIS A 193 15.68 -0.96 -0.87
C HIS A 193 16.88 -0.20 -1.46
N PHE A 194 17.79 0.30 -0.63
CA PHE A 194 19.10 0.77 -1.09
C PHE A 194 20.22 -0.20 -0.73
N ASP A 195 21.24 -0.30 -1.57
CA ASP A 195 22.46 -1.06 -1.28
C ASP A 195 23.53 -0.18 -0.60
N ASP A 196 24.80 -0.58 -0.73
CA ASP A 196 25.94 -0.07 0.05
C ASP A 196 26.66 1.13 -0.58
N TYR A 197 26.19 1.64 -1.72
CA TYR A 197 26.88 2.70 -2.46
C TYR A 197 26.34 4.09 -2.14
N PHE A 198 27.15 4.86 -1.42
CA PHE A 198 26.88 6.26 -1.10
C PHE A 198 27.85 7.17 -1.87
N TYR A 199 28.89 7.67 -1.21
CA TYR A 199 30.01 8.30 -1.91
C TYR A 199 30.91 7.24 -2.58
N ILE A 200 31.69 7.68 -3.58
CA ILE A 200 32.76 6.87 -4.19
C ILE A 200 34.13 7.36 -3.71
N ASN A 201 35.18 6.58 -3.95
CA ASN A 201 36.53 7.08 -3.78
C ASN A 201 36.80 8.22 -4.78
N LEU A 202 37.01 9.43 -4.27
CA LEU A 202 37.27 10.64 -5.05
C LEU A 202 38.75 11.05 -5.04
N GLY A 203 39.63 10.16 -4.57
CA GLY A 203 41.08 10.26 -4.65
C GLY A 203 41.81 10.16 -3.31
N ALA A 204 41.22 10.67 -2.22
CA ALA A 204 41.79 10.61 -0.88
C ALA A 204 41.28 9.40 -0.07
N ASN A 205 40.32 8.65 -0.60
CA ASN A 205 39.77 7.44 0.02
C ASN A 205 39.29 7.65 1.48
N GLY A 206 38.75 8.85 1.78
CA GLY A 206 38.32 9.21 3.13
C GLY A 206 39.39 9.76 4.06
N ALA A 207 40.63 9.95 3.60
CA ALA A 207 41.71 10.45 4.46
C ALA A 207 41.42 11.87 4.97
N THR A 208 41.41 12.04 6.30
CA THR A 208 41.27 13.35 6.97
C THR A 208 42.58 13.93 7.47
N THR A 209 43.69 13.18 7.36
CA THR A 209 45.03 13.57 7.78
C THR A 209 46.06 13.22 6.71
N GLY A 210 47.18 13.94 6.67
CA GLY A 210 48.28 13.70 5.72
C GLY A 210 48.34 14.74 4.59
N GLY A 211 49.19 14.50 3.59
CA GLY A 211 49.46 15.46 2.50
C GLY A 211 48.39 15.50 1.41
N ASN A 212 47.54 14.47 1.30
CA ASN A 212 46.37 14.43 0.42
C ASN A 212 45.17 13.98 1.25
N THR A 213 44.18 14.85 1.41
CA THR A 213 42.98 14.62 2.24
C THR A 213 41.72 14.84 1.43
N ILE A 214 40.56 14.57 2.02
CA ILE A 214 39.27 14.84 1.37
C ILE A 214 39.04 16.32 1.03
N LEU A 215 39.83 17.27 1.57
CA LEU A 215 39.81 18.67 1.13
C LEU A 215 40.32 18.86 -0.31
N ASN A 216 41.11 17.91 -0.82
CA ASN A 216 41.67 17.93 -2.17
C ASN A 216 40.74 17.30 -3.22
N GLU A 217 39.58 16.79 -2.81
CA GLU A 217 38.61 16.10 -3.66
C GLU A 217 37.61 17.07 -4.34
N PRO A 218 37.02 16.71 -5.50
CA PRO A 218 36.24 17.61 -6.37
C PRO A 218 35.01 18.27 -5.73
N ASP A 219 34.45 17.72 -4.66
CA ASP A 219 33.29 18.28 -3.96
C ASP A 219 33.66 19.37 -2.94
N GLN A 220 34.93 19.81 -2.87
CA GLN A 220 35.35 20.88 -1.95
C GLN A 220 34.59 22.19 -2.21
N SER A 221 34.33 22.54 -3.46
CA SER A 221 33.52 23.72 -3.80
C SER A 221 32.07 23.58 -3.33
N THR A 222 31.51 22.36 -3.36
CA THR A 222 30.19 22.06 -2.82
C THR A 222 30.19 22.21 -1.31
N PHE A 223 31.22 21.70 -0.62
CA PHE A 223 31.35 21.85 0.83
C PHE A 223 31.50 23.31 1.25
N ILE A 224 32.27 24.13 0.51
CA ILE A 224 32.38 25.57 0.80
C ILE A 224 31.02 26.27 0.66
N THR A 225 30.24 25.90 -0.36
CA THR A 225 28.93 26.51 -0.64
C THR A 225 27.85 26.07 0.34
N TYR A 226 27.77 24.78 0.66
CA TYR A 226 26.66 24.15 1.42
C TYR A 226 27.09 23.67 2.82
N GLY A 227 28.28 24.02 3.27
CA GLY A 227 28.86 23.62 4.56
C GLY A 227 28.57 24.58 5.72
N THR A 228 27.52 25.40 5.63
CA THR A 228 27.12 26.31 6.73
C THR A 228 27.03 25.55 8.05
N GLY A 229 27.72 26.03 9.08
CA GLY A 229 27.82 25.36 10.39
C GLY A 229 29.03 24.42 10.54
N TYR A 230 29.80 24.18 9.48
CA TYR A 230 31.02 23.39 9.50
C TYR A 230 32.26 24.27 9.25
N ASN A 231 33.42 23.86 9.74
CA ASN A 231 34.69 24.46 9.35
C ASN A 231 35.09 23.94 7.95
N THR A 232 34.95 24.78 6.93
CA THR A 232 35.15 24.39 5.52
C THR A 232 36.62 24.12 5.15
N GLU A 233 37.56 24.46 6.04
CA GLU A 233 39.00 24.19 5.92
C GLU A 233 39.44 22.94 6.71
N SER A 234 38.52 22.27 7.41
CA SER A 234 38.79 21.07 8.22
C SER A 234 38.34 19.80 7.50
N ALA A 235 39.27 18.88 7.24
CA ALA A 235 38.95 17.59 6.63
C ALA A 235 38.04 16.74 7.53
N THR A 236 38.19 16.80 8.85
CA THR A 236 37.27 16.13 9.78
C THR A 236 35.87 16.70 9.68
N SER A 237 35.73 18.04 9.64
CA SER A 237 34.43 18.69 9.48
C SER A 237 33.79 18.40 8.12
N LYS A 238 34.59 18.25 7.05
CA LYS A 238 34.09 17.79 5.75
C LYS A 238 33.56 16.35 5.81
N ALA A 239 34.22 15.47 6.56
CA ALA A 239 33.77 14.09 6.72
C ALA A 239 32.43 14.03 7.47
N ASP A 240 32.27 14.86 8.51
CA ASP A 240 30.99 15.03 9.22
C ASP A 240 29.92 15.60 8.29
N TRP A 241 30.27 16.61 7.50
CA TRP A 241 29.36 17.19 6.51
C TRP A 241 28.90 16.16 5.49
N ARG A 242 29.80 15.34 4.90
CA ARG A 242 29.43 14.27 3.96
C ARG A 242 28.46 13.26 4.58
N ARG A 243 28.73 12.79 5.80
CA ARG A 243 27.79 11.94 6.56
C ARG A 243 26.45 12.62 6.73
N HIS A 244 26.44 13.90 7.10
CA HIS A 244 25.22 14.68 7.22
C HIS A 244 24.45 14.79 5.89
N GLN A 245 25.14 14.92 4.74
CA GLN A 245 24.46 14.94 3.44
C GLN A 245 23.77 13.61 3.11
N VAL A 246 24.41 12.48 3.43
CA VAL A 246 23.77 11.15 3.30
C VAL A 246 22.62 11.01 4.28
N ASN A 247 22.77 11.46 5.52
CA ASN A 247 21.69 11.45 6.53
C ASN A 247 20.47 12.23 6.06
N LEU A 248 20.65 13.45 5.53
CA LEU A 248 19.56 14.25 4.97
C LEU A 248 18.86 13.55 3.80
N MET A 249 19.58 12.75 3.01
CA MET A 249 18.98 11.95 1.95
C MET A 249 18.13 10.82 2.53
N VAL A 250 18.69 10.04 3.48
CA VAL A 250 17.98 8.92 4.12
C VAL A 250 16.75 9.39 4.88
N GLU A 251 16.87 10.45 5.67
CA GLU A 251 15.75 11.08 6.39
C GLU A 251 14.70 11.63 5.42
N GLY A 252 15.13 12.30 4.34
CA GLY A 252 14.23 12.80 3.30
C GLY A 252 13.40 11.68 2.66
N VAL A 253 14.06 10.59 2.24
CA VAL A 253 13.40 9.41 1.69
C VAL A 253 12.46 8.75 2.71
N SER A 254 12.90 8.62 3.96
CA SER A 254 12.08 8.07 5.05
C SER A 254 10.78 8.86 5.21
N ASN A 255 10.89 10.19 5.31
CA ASN A 255 9.74 11.07 5.45
C ASN A 255 8.82 11.02 4.23
N THR A 256 9.39 10.95 3.02
CA THR A 256 8.64 10.79 1.78
C THR A 256 7.80 9.51 1.79
N ILE A 257 8.40 8.36 2.14
CA ILE A 257 7.69 7.07 2.18
C ILE A 257 6.64 7.06 3.29
N LYS A 258 6.96 7.57 4.49
CA LYS A 258 6.01 7.66 5.62
C LYS A 258 4.80 8.53 5.28
N ASN A 259 5.03 9.71 4.70
CA ASN A 259 3.96 10.61 4.28
C ASN A 259 3.11 9.98 3.17
N TYR A 260 3.75 9.29 2.22
CA TYR A 260 3.06 8.57 1.17
C TYR A 260 2.16 7.45 1.73
N ASN A 261 2.70 6.66 2.66
CA ASN A 261 1.98 5.62 3.37
C ASN A 261 0.74 6.17 4.08
N GLN A 262 0.90 7.26 4.83
CA GLN A 262 -0.21 7.91 5.53
C GLN A 262 -1.27 8.48 4.58
N ALA A 263 -0.86 9.15 3.50
CA ALA A 263 -1.78 9.80 2.57
C ALA A 263 -2.58 8.80 1.72
N ASN A 264 -2.02 7.61 1.46
CA ASN A 264 -2.58 6.63 0.52
C ASN A 264 -2.97 5.31 1.16
N ASN A 265 -2.96 5.21 2.51
CA ASN A 265 -3.20 3.97 3.25
C ASN A 265 -2.30 2.81 2.75
N ARG A 266 -1.00 3.09 2.60
CA ARG A 266 0.04 2.13 2.18
C ARG A 266 0.97 1.82 3.35
N HIS A 267 1.73 0.73 3.23
CA HIS A 267 2.65 0.24 4.26
C HIS A 267 3.98 -0.20 3.62
N VAL A 268 4.53 0.66 2.75
CA VAL A 268 5.79 0.37 2.06
C VAL A 268 6.96 0.59 3.01
N GLN A 269 7.84 -0.41 3.10
CA GLN A 269 9.04 -0.36 3.94
C GLN A 269 10.17 0.43 3.25
N PHE A 270 11.07 1.02 4.02
CA PHE A 270 12.35 1.54 3.57
C PHE A 270 13.49 0.80 4.26
N GLY A 271 14.33 0.12 3.49
CA GLY A 271 15.49 -0.57 4.05
C GLY A 271 16.77 -0.35 3.28
N ILE A 272 17.89 -0.57 3.98
CA ILE A 272 19.23 -0.30 3.47
C ILE A 272 20.17 -1.46 3.79
N SER A 273 20.97 -1.88 2.81
CA SER A 273 22.00 -2.92 2.91
C SER A 273 23.40 -2.31 2.81
N PRO A 274 23.97 -1.77 3.92
CA PRO A 274 25.33 -1.21 3.91
C PRO A 274 26.38 -2.32 3.91
N THR A 275 27.64 -1.98 3.63
CA THR A 275 28.75 -2.94 3.85
C THR A 275 28.75 -3.44 5.31
N GLY A 276 29.22 -4.66 5.58
CA GLY A 276 29.03 -5.24 6.91
C GLY A 276 29.64 -4.46 8.09
N ILE A 277 30.75 -3.72 7.89
CA ILE A 277 31.48 -3.04 8.97
C ILE A 277 31.12 -1.54 9.04
N TYR A 278 30.39 -1.14 10.09
CA TYR A 278 30.09 0.27 10.37
C TYR A 278 31.33 1.07 10.78
N LYS A 279 32.00 0.65 11.85
CA LYS A 279 33.26 1.17 12.38
C LYS A 279 34.08 -0.01 12.93
N ASN A 280 35.40 0.11 12.88
CA ASN A 280 36.29 -0.74 13.65
C ASN A 280 36.35 -0.22 15.10
N GLY A 281 36.23 -1.10 16.08
CA GLY A 281 36.17 -0.77 17.50
C GLY A 281 36.49 -1.98 18.38
N ASN A 282 35.93 -2.01 19.58
CA ASN A 282 36.16 -3.08 20.56
C ASN A 282 35.02 -4.11 20.67
N GLY A 283 33.95 -3.96 19.89
CA GLY A 283 32.80 -4.87 19.92
C GLY A 283 31.84 -4.65 21.10
N GLU A 284 32.08 -3.64 21.93
CA GLU A 284 31.23 -3.28 23.06
C GLU A 284 30.11 -2.33 22.65
N VAL A 285 28.93 -2.58 23.18
CA VAL A 285 27.74 -1.74 23.01
C VAL A 285 27.15 -1.52 24.41
N THR A 286 27.01 -0.26 24.77
CA THR A 286 26.26 0.20 25.95
C THR A 286 25.06 1.01 25.47
N TYR A 287 24.17 1.44 26.35
CA TYR A 287 22.96 2.17 25.96
C TYR A 287 22.80 3.44 26.79
N ASP A 288 22.32 4.52 26.17
CA ASP A 288 21.99 5.76 26.86
C ASP A 288 20.64 5.66 27.61
N SER A 289 20.17 6.77 28.20
CA SER A 289 18.91 6.81 28.93
C SER A 289 17.66 6.57 28.08
N ASN A 290 17.78 6.70 26.76
CA ASN A 290 16.72 6.45 25.78
C ASN A 290 16.89 5.08 25.10
N ASN A 291 17.75 4.22 25.65
CA ASN A 291 18.15 2.92 25.09
C ASN A 291 18.86 3.00 23.73
N HIS A 292 19.39 4.16 23.32
CA HIS A 292 20.16 4.27 22.09
C HIS A 292 21.56 3.65 22.26
N PRO A 293 22.08 2.93 21.24
CA PRO A 293 23.35 2.26 21.34
C PRO A 293 24.54 3.24 21.34
N ILE A 294 25.42 3.12 22.32
CA ILE A 294 26.73 3.79 22.41
C ILE A 294 27.82 2.76 22.14
N THR A 295 28.60 2.97 21.07
CA THR A 295 29.65 2.04 20.65
C THR A 295 30.76 2.74 19.87
N THR A 296 31.97 2.17 19.91
CA THR A 296 33.10 2.60 19.05
C THR A 296 33.15 1.86 17.72
N GLY A 297 32.39 0.76 17.58
CA GLY A 297 32.43 -0.13 16.42
C GLY A 297 32.58 -1.60 16.80
N SER A 298 32.50 -2.47 15.80
CA SER A 298 32.68 -3.92 15.97
C SER A 298 34.16 -4.28 16.16
N ASP A 299 34.44 -5.41 16.82
CA ASP A 299 35.81 -5.96 16.98
C ASP A 299 36.33 -6.51 15.64
N THR A 300 36.63 -5.59 14.72
CA THR A 300 37.04 -5.82 13.34
C THR A 300 38.14 -4.83 12.92
N GLY A 301 38.78 -5.07 11.77
CA GLY A 301 39.90 -4.27 11.26
C GLY A 301 39.82 -3.98 9.75
N GLY A 302 38.61 -3.89 9.19
CA GLY A 302 38.37 -3.78 7.75
C GLY A 302 38.03 -2.37 7.27
N GLN A 303 37.61 -2.27 6.00
CA GLN A 303 37.04 -1.03 5.46
C GLN A 303 35.69 -0.77 6.14
N THR A 304 35.50 0.45 6.62
CA THR A 304 34.29 0.86 7.34
C THR A 304 33.39 1.68 6.41
N HIS A 305 32.07 1.58 6.50
CA HIS A 305 31.18 2.48 5.76
C HIS A 305 30.94 3.83 6.44
N TYR A 306 31.12 3.95 7.76
CA TYR A 306 31.06 5.26 8.44
C TYR A 306 32.15 6.22 7.99
N SER A 307 33.32 5.65 7.68
CA SER A 307 34.48 6.37 7.16
C SER A 307 34.90 5.77 5.81
N SER A 308 36.20 5.76 5.52
CA SER A 308 36.71 5.49 4.17
C SER A 308 35.98 6.41 3.16
N TYR A 309 35.62 5.90 1.99
CA TYR A 309 34.98 6.71 0.97
C TYR A 309 33.45 6.72 1.01
N LEU A 310 32.78 5.99 1.91
CA LEU A 310 31.33 5.80 1.87
C LEU A 310 30.55 6.86 2.66
N PHE A 311 31.01 7.23 3.86
CA PHE A 311 30.36 8.23 4.74
C PHE A 311 28.90 7.91 5.10
N ALA A 312 28.60 6.65 5.39
CA ALA A 312 27.28 6.14 5.76
C ALA A 312 27.13 5.96 7.28
N ASP A 313 26.15 6.62 7.91
CA ASP A 313 25.94 6.55 9.37
C ASP A 313 24.78 5.60 9.75
N SER A 314 24.90 4.33 9.39
CA SER A 314 23.82 3.33 9.50
C SER A 314 23.28 3.12 10.93
N VAL A 315 24.14 3.23 11.96
CA VAL A 315 23.69 3.18 13.36
C VAL A 315 22.77 4.36 13.67
N LYS A 316 23.07 5.55 13.15
CA LYS A 316 22.18 6.72 13.31
C LYS A 316 20.85 6.49 12.60
N TRP A 317 20.84 5.98 11.38
CA TRP A 317 19.60 5.74 10.63
C TRP A 317 18.64 4.80 11.36
N ALA A 318 19.17 3.72 11.93
CA ALA A 318 18.40 2.78 12.73
C ALA A 318 17.94 3.40 14.07
N THR A 319 18.83 4.14 14.75
CA THR A 319 18.51 4.79 16.03
C THR A 319 17.41 5.84 15.91
N GLU A 320 17.38 6.60 14.81
CA GLU A 320 16.38 7.65 14.57
C GLU A 320 15.08 7.11 13.94
N GLY A 321 14.99 5.80 13.70
CA GLY A 321 13.83 5.17 13.05
C GLY A 321 13.60 5.67 11.61
N TRP A 322 14.67 6.00 10.88
CA TRP A 322 14.59 6.46 9.49
C TRP A 322 14.47 5.30 8.49
N ILE A 323 14.78 4.08 8.90
CA ILE A 323 14.65 2.87 8.11
C ILE A 323 13.80 1.86 8.89
N ASP A 324 13.06 1.03 8.16
CA ASP A 324 12.25 -0.05 8.71
C ASP A 324 13.08 -1.33 8.88
N TYR A 325 14.11 -1.50 8.05
CA TYR A 325 15.08 -2.59 8.21
C TYR A 325 16.51 -2.26 7.76
N LEU A 326 17.48 -2.99 8.31
CA LEU A 326 18.89 -2.95 7.90
C LEU A 326 19.39 -4.36 7.52
N ILE A 327 20.17 -4.46 6.42
CA ILE A 327 20.80 -5.71 5.99
C ILE A 327 22.31 -5.56 5.84
N PRO A 328 23.11 -5.54 6.94
CA PRO A 328 24.56 -5.47 6.82
C PRO A 328 25.12 -6.62 5.97
N GLN A 329 25.93 -6.27 4.97
CA GLN A 329 26.58 -7.19 4.05
C GLN A 329 27.78 -7.90 4.73
N SER A 330 27.47 -8.85 5.61
CA SER A 330 28.42 -9.66 6.38
C SER A 330 28.94 -10.83 5.53
N TYR A 331 29.66 -10.53 4.43
CA TYR A 331 30.02 -11.54 3.42
C TYR A 331 31.25 -12.39 3.75
N TRP A 332 31.93 -12.14 4.86
CA TRP A 332 33.14 -12.86 5.22
C TRP A 332 32.83 -14.23 5.85
N ALA A 333 33.78 -15.16 5.74
CA ALA A 333 33.70 -16.41 6.48
C ALA A 333 33.95 -16.13 7.97
N ASP A 334 33.46 -16.99 8.85
CA ASP A 334 33.68 -16.87 10.28
C ASP A 334 35.18 -16.95 10.65
N SER A 335 35.94 -17.75 9.91
CA SER A 335 37.39 -17.87 10.04
C SER A 335 38.20 -16.64 9.57
N HIS A 336 37.55 -15.57 9.11
CA HIS A 336 38.24 -14.34 8.73
C HIS A 336 38.81 -13.62 9.97
N PRO A 337 40.14 -13.41 10.08
CA PRO A 337 40.77 -13.00 11.35
C PRO A 337 40.40 -11.58 11.82
N ILE A 338 40.05 -10.70 10.89
CA ILE A 338 39.74 -9.28 11.17
C ILE A 338 38.29 -8.88 10.82
N ALA A 339 37.47 -9.81 10.33
CA ALA A 339 36.10 -9.55 9.88
C ALA A 339 35.24 -10.81 10.01
N SER A 340 35.42 -11.55 11.11
CA SER A 340 34.66 -12.77 11.40
C SER A 340 33.16 -12.49 11.36
N TYR A 341 32.43 -13.37 10.68
CA TYR A 341 30.98 -13.32 10.58
C TYR A 341 30.30 -13.26 11.95
N THR A 342 30.66 -14.17 12.85
CA THR A 342 30.01 -14.26 14.18
C THR A 342 30.28 -13.02 15.02
N LYS A 343 31.51 -12.48 15.01
CA LYS A 343 31.84 -11.22 15.70
C LYS A 343 31.02 -10.05 15.19
N LEU A 344 30.85 -9.97 13.86
CA LEU A 344 30.16 -8.87 13.23
C LEU A 344 28.66 -8.90 13.50
N MET A 345 28.01 -10.05 13.27
CA MET A 345 26.58 -10.20 13.52
C MET A 345 26.23 -10.18 15.02
N SER A 346 27.13 -10.64 15.90
CA SER A 346 26.96 -10.44 17.36
C SER A 346 26.92 -8.96 17.73
N TRP A 347 27.77 -8.13 17.09
CA TRP A 347 27.79 -6.70 17.35
C TRP A 347 26.51 -6.02 16.83
N TRP A 348 26.07 -6.36 15.61
CA TRP A 348 24.80 -5.85 15.08
C TRP A 348 23.61 -6.25 15.95
N ASN A 349 23.54 -7.50 16.43
CA ASN A 349 22.52 -7.95 17.37
C ASN A 349 22.47 -7.09 18.64
N LYS A 350 23.63 -6.73 19.21
CA LYS A 350 23.69 -5.81 20.36
C LYS A 350 23.21 -4.41 20.00
N VAL A 351 23.59 -3.87 18.84
CA VAL A 351 23.15 -2.53 18.39
C VAL A 351 21.63 -2.44 18.29
N PHE A 352 20.97 -3.51 17.81
CA PHE A 352 19.53 -3.54 17.53
C PHE A 352 18.65 -3.96 18.71
N LYS A 353 19.23 -4.27 19.87
CA LYS A 353 18.52 -4.81 21.04
C LYS A 353 17.29 -4.03 21.49
N HIS A 354 17.31 -2.71 21.36
CA HIS A 354 16.26 -1.81 21.84
C HIS A 354 15.70 -0.91 20.73
N LEU A 355 15.91 -1.28 19.46
CA LEU A 355 15.48 -0.50 18.32
C LEU A 355 14.23 -1.14 17.69
N ASP A 356 13.28 -0.30 17.29
CA ASP A 356 12.07 -0.69 16.57
C ASP A 356 12.36 -0.82 15.06
N VAL A 357 13.45 -1.50 14.69
CA VAL A 357 13.91 -1.68 13.32
C VAL A 357 14.30 -3.15 13.14
N ASN A 358 13.87 -3.78 12.03
CA ASN A 358 14.24 -5.16 11.76
C ASN A 358 15.72 -5.26 11.30
N LEU A 359 16.41 -6.29 11.74
CA LEU A 359 17.79 -6.58 11.33
C LEU A 359 17.83 -7.93 10.63
N TYR A 360 18.38 -7.94 9.41
CA TYR A 360 18.58 -9.14 8.62
C TYR A 360 20.07 -9.31 8.28
N SER A 361 20.53 -10.54 8.05
CA SER A 361 21.91 -10.78 7.63
C SER A 361 22.06 -10.76 6.09
N GLY A 362 22.94 -9.93 5.55
CA GLY A 362 23.39 -10.06 4.15
C GLY A 362 24.47 -11.13 4.02
N MET A 363 24.20 -12.22 3.29
CA MET A 363 25.09 -13.38 3.16
C MET A 363 25.74 -13.48 1.79
N GLY A 364 27.07 -13.62 1.77
CA GLY A 364 27.89 -13.56 0.55
C GLY A 364 28.32 -14.91 0.01
N VAL A 365 27.38 -15.82 -0.29
CA VAL A 365 27.71 -17.20 -0.74
C VAL A 365 28.60 -17.24 -2.00
N TYR A 366 28.56 -16.18 -2.81
CA TYR A 366 29.44 -16.00 -3.97
C TYR A 366 30.94 -16.09 -3.62
N MET A 367 31.30 -15.76 -2.38
CA MET A 367 32.67 -15.83 -1.89
C MET A 367 33.23 -17.24 -1.94
N ALA A 368 32.41 -18.30 -1.89
CA ALA A 368 32.87 -19.68 -2.04
C ALA A 368 33.53 -19.95 -3.41
N ASP A 369 33.10 -19.24 -4.44
CA ASP A 369 33.60 -19.41 -5.81
C ASP A 369 34.63 -18.33 -6.21
N SER A 370 34.90 -17.36 -5.33
CA SER A 370 35.87 -16.30 -5.61
C SER A 370 37.28 -16.85 -5.77
N SER A 371 38.06 -16.20 -6.63
CA SER A 371 39.48 -16.52 -6.88
C SER A 371 40.43 -15.93 -5.83
N GLY A 372 39.93 -15.04 -4.97
CA GLY A 372 40.69 -14.39 -3.89
C GLY A 372 40.84 -15.25 -2.63
N ASN A 373 41.26 -14.61 -1.53
CA ASN A 373 41.23 -15.27 -0.21
C ASN A 373 39.80 -15.33 0.31
N THR A 374 39.29 -16.54 0.49
CA THR A 374 37.89 -16.81 0.85
C THR A 374 37.75 -17.50 2.21
N TYR A 375 38.87 -17.81 2.88
CA TYR A 375 38.90 -18.48 4.18
C TYR A 375 37.98 -19.72 4.21
N GLY A 376 37.09 -19.80 5.20
CA GLY A 376 36.14 -20.90 5.39
C GLY A 376 35.18 -21.12 4.22
N TRP A 377 34.82 -20.10 3.45
CA TRP A 377 33.82 -20.23 2.37
C TRP A 377 34.13 -21.34 1.35
N LYS A 378 35.42 -21.58 1.07
CA LYS A 378 35.86 -22.62 0.12
C LYS A 378 36.34 -23.90 0.80
N THR A 379 36.80 -23.82 2.05
CA THR A 379 37.45 -24.93 2.74
C THR A 379 36.55 -25.65 3.75
N ASN A 380 35.53 -24.96 4.27
CA ASN A 380 34.50 -25.49 5.15
C ASN A 380 33.19 -25.63 4.34
N PRO A 381 32.78 -26.84 3.94
CA PRO A 381 31.58 -27.03 3.13
C PRO A 381 30.27 -26.72 3.88
N ASN A 382 30.32 -26.46 5.18
CA ASN A 382 29.17 -26.12 6.02
C ASN A 382 29.19 -24.66 6.49
N GLU A 383 30.02 -23.81 5.89
CA GLU A 383 30.14 -22.39 6.28
C GLU A 383 28.77 -21.68 6.26
N LEU A 384 28.00 -21.80 5.17
CA LEU A 384 26.68 -21.18 5.08
C LEU A 384 25.71 -21.73 6.14
N LYS A 385 25.69 -23.06 6.31
CA LYS A 385 24.84 -23.73 7.29
C LYS A 385 25.11 -23.20 8.70
N GLN A 386 26.39 -23.10 9.07
CA GLN A 386 26.81 -22.61 10.39
C GLN A 386 26.44 -21.13 10.60
N GLN A 387 26.54 -20.29 9.56
CA GLN A 387 26.12 -18.90 9.63
C GLN A 387 24.60 -18.76 9.82
N LEU A 388 23.80 -19.57 9.12
CA LEU A 388 22.33 -19.62 9.29
C LEU A 388 21.93 -20.10 10.69
N GLU A 389 22.53 -21.19 11.18
CA GLU A 389 22.32 -21.70 12.54
C GLU A 389 22.72 -20.66 13.60
N PHE A 390 23.79 -19.90 13.35
CA PHE A 390 24.23 -18.84 14.24
C PHE A 390 23.22 -17.68 14.31
N ILE A 391 22.75 -17.15 13.19
CA ILE A 391 21.78 -16.03 13.23
C ILE A 391 20.44 -16.45 13.82
N ALA A 392 20.01 -17.71 13.64
CA ALA A 392 18.82 -18.24 14.27
C ALA A 392 18.92 -18.33 15.81
N SER A 393 20.13 -18.20 16.37
CA SER A 393 20.37 -18.14 17.82
C SER A 393 20.42 -16.72 18.39
N LEU A 394 20.26 -15.69 17.54
CA LEU A 394 20.33 -14.29 17.94
C LEU A 394 18.93 -13.69 18.08
N ASP A 395 18.64 -13.09 19.24
CA ASP A 395 17.32 -12.57 19.59
C ASP A 395 16.82 -11.42 18.69
N HIS A 396 17.72 -10.74 17.96
CA HIS A 396 17.41 -9.55 17.19
C HIS A 396 17.83 -9.64 15.73
N VAL A 397 18.04 -10.86 15.20
CA VAL A 397 18.27 -11.08 13.77
C VAL A 397 17.11 -11.88 13.21
N ASP A 398 16.22 -11.21 12.48
CA ASP A 398 14.91 -11.76 12.08
C ASP A 398 14.95 -12.49 10.73
N GLY A 399 16.15 -12.78 10.19
CA GLY A 399 16.32 -13.48 8.92
C GLY A 399 17.56 -13.07 8.11
N PHE A 400 17.54 -13.34 6.81
CA PHE A 400 18.69 -13.12 5.92
C PHE A 400 18.30 -12.80 4.47
N SER A 401 19.28 -12.25 3.74
CA SER A 401 19.23 -12.12 2.29
C SER A 401 20.50 -12.66 1.65
N MET A 402 20.35 -13.42 0.56
CA MET A 402 21.46 -14.04 -0.16
C MET A 402 21.94 -13.17 -1.32
N TYR A 403 23.23 -12.81 -1.32
CA TYR A 403 23.89 -12.22 -2.48
C TYR A 403 24.65 -13.31 -3.26
N SER A 404 24.14 -13.76 -4.40
CA SER A 404 22.91 -13.34 -5.11
C SER A 404 22.09 -14.53 -5.57
N TYR A 405 20.89 -14.25 -6.12
CA TYR A 405 19.99 -15.24 -6.72
C TYR A 405 20.71 -16.23 -7.66
N ASN A 406 21.74 -15.80 -8.40
CA ASN A 406 22.45 -16.65 -9.36
C ASN A 406 23.08 -17.91 -8.71
N TYR A 407 23.46 -17.82 -7.44
CA TYR A 407 24.04 -18.94 -6.70
C TYR A 407 22.96 -19.92 -6.24
N ILE A 408 21.76 -19.42 -5.94
CA ILE A 408 20.56 -20.23 -5.68
C ILE A 408 20.17 -20.97 -6.97
N ASP A 409 20.11 -20.27 -8.10
CA ASP A 409 19.85 -20.84 -9.44
C ASP A 409 20.87 -21.95 -9.79
N SER A 410 22.16 -21.68 -9.55
CA SER A 410 23.24 -22.65 -9.76
C SER A 410 23.08 -23.90 -8.90
N ALA A 411 22.68 -23.75 -7.64
CA ALA A 411 22.45 -24.86 -6.74
C ALA A 411 21.26 -25.72 -7.18
N TYR A 412 20.14 -25.08 -7.54
CA TYR A 412 18.96 -25.73 -8.09
C TYR A 412 19.30 -26.55 -9.35
N LYS A 413 20.11 -25.98 -10.24
CA LYS A 413 20.61 -26.63 -11.48
C LYS A 413 21.74 -27.62 -11.23
N ASN A 414 22.10 -27.89 -9.98
CA ASN A 414 23.17 -28.82 -9.60
C ASN A 414 24.53 -28.49 -10.24
N ALA A 415 24.84 -27.20 -10.44
CA ALA A 415 26.12 -26.77 -10.98
C ALA A 415 27.28 -27.21 -10.08
N ALA A 416 28.42 -27.58 -10.68
CA ALA A 416 29.60 -28.08 -9.98
C ALA A 416 30.46 -26.95 -9.37
N ASN A 417 29.88 -26.20 -8.42
CA ASN A 417 30.51 -25.04 -7.75
C ASN A 417 30.62 -25.26 -6.22
N TYR A 418 31.49 -24.50 -5.55
CA TYR A 418 31.60 -24.55 -4.09
C TYR A 418 30.37 -23.92 -3.43
N SER A 419 29.86 -22.81 -3.97
CA SER A 419 28.59 -22.20 -3.55
C SER A 419 27.41 -23.18 -3.61
N THR A 420 27.32 -24.00 -4.66
CA THR A 420 26.30 -25.06 -4.76
C THR A 420 26.41 -26.04 -3.59
N THR A 421 27.63 -26.41 -3.20
CA THR A 421 27.85 -27.30 -2.05
C THR A 421 27.40 -26.64 -0.75
N GLN A 422 27.69 -25.35 -0.56
CA GLN A 422 27.23 -24.58 0.61
C GLN A 422 25.70 -24.58 0.72
N ILE A 423 25.01 -24.25 -0.37
CA ILE A 423 23.55 -24.17 -0.42
C ILE A 423 22.91 -25.53 -0.16
N LYS A 424 23.39 -26.60 -0.82
CA LYS A 424 22.87 -27.96 -0.60
C LYS A 424 23.06 -28.45 0.83
N ASN A 425 24.17 -28.11 1.47
CA ASN A 425 24.41 -28.49 2.86
C ASN A 425 23.53 -27.70 3.84
N ALA A 426 23.10 -26.49 3.47
CA ALA A 426 22.18 -25.67 4.25
C ALA A 426 20.70 -25.92 3.95
N GLU A 427 20.37 -26.56 2.83
CA GLU A 427 19.00 -26.70 2.30
C GLU A 427 17.99 -27.29 3.29
N SER A 428 18.44 -28.18 4.18
CA SER A 428 17.59 -28.75 5.24
C SER A 428 17.02 -27.70 6.20
N LEU A 429 17.63 -26.51 6.29
CA LEU A 429 17.15 -25.40 7.12
C LEU A 429 15.95 -24.66 6.48
N TRP A 430 15.71 -24.86 5.19
CA TRP A 430 14.60 -24.22 4.46
C TRP A 430 13.43 -25.17 4.21
N GLY A 431 13.32 -26.26 4.98
CA GLY A 431 12.33 -27.31 4.74
C GLY A 431 10.87 -26.86 4.86
N ASN A 432 10.61 -25.77 5.58
CA ASN A 432 9.28 -25.23 5.84
C ASN A 432 9.13 -23.82 5.28
N ILE A 433 7.92 -23.46 4.88
CA ILE A 433 7.54 -22.08 4.55
C ILE A 433 7.71 -21.22 5.81
N ALA A 434 8.29 -20.03 5.68
CA ALA A 434 8.47 -19.09 6.78
C ALA A 434 7.45 -17.95 6.74
N VAL A 435 6.93 -17.59 7.91
CA VAL A 435 6.12 -16.39 8.09
C VAL A 435 7.05 -15.16 8.08
N LEU A 436 6.65 -14.10 7.39
CA LEU A 436 7.40 -12.83 7.42
C LEU A 436 7.42 -12.24 8.84
N PRO A 437 8.54 -11.67 9.30
CA PRO A 437 8.59 -10.98 10.58
C PRO A 437 7.76 -9.69 10.54
N GLU A 438 7.13 -9.38 11.67
CA GLU A 438 6.42 -8.12 11.87
C GLU A 438 7.35 -6.92 11.63
N ILE A 439 6.83 -5.87 10.99
CA ILE A 439 7.57 -4.64 10.71
C ILE A 439 7.59 -3.80 11.99
N LYS A 440 8.71 -3.86 12.72
CA LYS A 440 8.86 -3.28 14.07
C LYS A 440 8.62 -1.77 14.13
N SER A 441 8.89 -1.06 13.04
CA SER A 441 8.78 0.40 12.94
C SER A 441 7.36 0.91 12.66
N MET A 442 6.40 0.01 12.39
CA MET A 442 5.01 0.35 12.08
C MET A 442 4.07 -0.13 13.18
N THR A 443 2.95 0.56 13.35
CA THR A 443 1.91 0.12 14.29
C THR A 443 1.29 -1.19 13.79
N PRO A 444 1.28 -2.28 14.57
CA PRO A 444 0.71 -3.56 14.14
C PRO A 444 -0.76 -3.43 13.74
N ILE A 445 -1.09 -3.92 12.55
CA ILE A 445 -2.46 -4.06 12.07
C ILE A 445 -2.90 -5.48 12.32
N GLN A 446 -3.81 -5.69 13.26
CA GLN A 446 -4.40 -7.01 13.49
C GLN A 446 -5.39 -7.32 12.36
N PRO A 447 -5.10 -8.29 11.45
CA PRO A 447 -6.05 -8.63 10.40
C PRO A 447 -7.25 -9.38 11.00
N GLY A 448 -8.36 -9.36 10.26
CA GLY A 448 -9.54 -10.18 10.57
C GLY A 448 -9.24 -11.68 10.53
N VAL A 449 -10.16 -12.48 11.05
CA VAL A 449 -10.11 -13.95 10.91
C VAL A 449 -10.75 -14.31 9.56
N VAL A 450 -10.26 -15.35 8.89
CA VAL A 450 -10.93 -15.84 7.67
C VAL A 450 -12.35 -16.33 8.01
N SER A 451 -13.28 -16.30 7.05
CA SER A 451 -14.58 -16.96 7.22
C SER A 451 -14.91 -17.89 6.06
N ASN A 452 -16.02 -18.61 6.16
CA ASN A 452 -16.44 -19.58 5.16
C ASN A 452 -15.37 -20.64 4.83
N LEU A 453 -14.50 -21.01 5.78
CA LEU A 453 -13.43 -21.98 5.54
C LEU A 453 -14.03 -23.36 5.30
N LYS A 454 -13.88 -23.88 4.08
CA LYS A 454 -14.44 -25.16 3.65
C LYS A 454 -13.39 -25.97 2.91
N HIS A 455 -13.35 -27.27 3.15
CA HIS A 455 -12.50 -28.20 2.42
C HIS A 455 -13.36 -29.26 1.74
N GLU A 456 -13.44 -29.20 0.41
CA GLU A 456 -14.28 -30.09 -0.40
C GLU A 456 -13.50 -30.58 -1.62
N ASN A 457 -13.48 -31.90 -1.84
CA ASN A 457 -12.84 -32.52 -3.01
C ASN A 457 -11.39 -32.07 -3.26
N GLY A 458 -10.61 -31.83 -2.20
CA GLY A 458 -9.23 -31.38 -2.29
C GLY A 458 -9.05 -29.87 -2.44
N ILE A 459 -10.12 -29.08 -2.47
CA ILE A 459 -10.04 -27.61 -2.53
C ILE A 459 -10.42 -27.03 -1.17
N LEU A 460 -9.53 -26.22 -0.61
CA LEU A 460 -9.82 -25.34 0.53
C LEU A 460 -10.33 -24.00 -0.02
N SER A 461 -11.45 -23.50 0.46
CA SER A 461 -11.99 -22.17 0.09
C SER A 461 -12.35 -21.37 1.33
N PHE A 462 -12.19 -20.04 1.26
CA PHE A 462 -12.49 -19.12 2.36
C PHE A 462 -12.70 -17.69 1.83
N ASN A 463 -13.37 -16.86 2.61
CA ASN A 463 -13.53 -15.44 2.32
C ASN A 463 -12.31 -14.64 2.75
N LYS A 464 -12.05 -13.57 2.01
CA LYS A 464 -11.02 -12.59 2.34
C LYS A 464 -11.28 -12.01 3.75
N ALA A 465 -10.22 -11.91 4.55
CA ALA A 465 -10.25 -11.22 5.83
C ALA A 465 -9.94 -9.72 5.65
N ASP A 466 -10.52 -8.89 6.51
CA ASP A 466 -10.22 -7.46 6.54
C ASP A 466 -8.74 -7.22 6.86
N ASP A 467 -8.18 -6.18 6.23
CA ASP A 467 -6.78 -5.74 6.38
C ASP A 467 -5.70 -6.79 6.09
N ALA A 468 -6.07 -7.93 5.49
CA ALA A 468 -5.17 -8.99 5.11
C ALA A 468 -4.56 -8.75 3.71
N LYS A 469 -3.23 -8.81 3.62
CA LYS A 469 -2.50 -8.83 2.35
C LYS A 469 -2.23 -10.26 1.84
N GLN A 470 -2.19 -11.24 2.73
CA GLN A 470 -1.71 -12.60 2.42
C GLN A 470 -2.25 -13.62 3.43
N TYR A 471 -2.23 -14.91 3.11
CA TYR A 471 -2.83 -15.99 3.90
C TYR A 471 -1.91 -17.20 3.97
N TYR A 472 -1.58 -17.67 5.17
CA TYR A 472 -0.84 -18.90 5.40
C TYR A 472 -1.80 -20.05 5.60
N ILE A 473 -1.62 -21.12 4.83
CA ILE A 473 -2.47 -22.31 4.85
C ILE A 473 -1.80 -23.38 5.71
N TYR A 474 -2.47 -23.75 6.80
CA TYR A 474 -2.01 -24.77 7.75
C TYR A 474 -2.72 -26.11 7.47
N ARG A 475 -2.00 -27.21 7.69
CA ARG A 475 -2.54 -28.57 7.60
C ARG A 475 -1.99 -29.45 8.72
N SER A 476 -2.88 -30.15 9.43
CA SER A 476 -2.50 -31.10 10.49
C SER A 476 -3.38 -32.35 10.48
N GLN A 477 -2.86 -33.46 11.02
CA GLN A 477 -3.66 -34.66 11.33
C GLN A 477 -4.20 -34.63 12.77
N ASN A 478 -3.68 -33.71 13.58
CA ASN A 478 -4.02 -33.51 14.99
C ASN A 478 -4.41 -32.04 15.21
N GLU A 479 -4.52 -31.61 16.46
CA GLU A 479 -4.66 -30.19 16.78
C GLU A 479 -3.48 -29.38 16.23
N PHE A 480 -3.75 -28.15 15.79
CA PHE A 480 -2.74 -27.24 15.26
C PHE A 480 -1.83 -26.74 16.36
N THR A 481 -0.52 -26.82 16.10
CA THR A 481 0.52 -26.15 16.90
C THR A 481 0.91 -24.79 16.33
N TYR A 482 0.54 -24.54 15.06
CA TYR A 482 0.96 -23.42 14.22
C TYR A 482 2.48 -23.32 14.05
N ASP A 483 3.19 -24.44 14.24
CA ASP A 483 4.59 -24.53 13.86
C ASP A 483 4.72 -24.39 12.32
N PRO A 484 5.77 -23.74 11.80
CA PRO A 484 5.97 -23.60 10.35
C PRO A 484 5.92 -24.91 9.55
N SER A 485 6.19 -26.06 10.19
CA SER A 485 6.04 -27.38 9.54
C SER A 485 4.60 -27.75 9.18
N GLU A 486 3.61 -27.08 9.75
CA GLU A 486 2.19 -27.23 9.40
C GLU A 486 1.79 -26.35 8.21
N ILE A 487 2.62 -25.38 7.79
CA ILE A 487 2.33 -24.50 6.66
C ILE A 487 2.58 -25.24 5.34
N ILE A 488 1.54 -25.34 4.52
CA ILE A 488 1.58 -26.05 3.23
C ILE A 488 1.47 -25.13 2.02
N GLY A 489 1.18 -23.86 2.22
CA GLY A 489 1.05 -22.90 1.15
C GLY A 489 0.81 -21.49 1.65
N VAL A 490 1.01 -20.54 0.74
CA VAL A 490 0.70 -19.13 0.99
C VAL A 490 0.01 -18.54 -0.21
N ILE A 491 -1.02 -17.74 0.02
CA ILE A 491 -1.86 -17.14 -1.03
C ILE A 491 -1.95 -15.64 -0.80
N ARG A 492 -1.85 -14.87 -1.87
CA ARG A 492 -2.14 -13.43 -1.90
C ARG A 492 -3.02 -13.17 -3.10
N SER A 493 -4.24 -12.73 -2.83
CA SER A 493 -5.22 -12.32 -3.84
C SER A 493 -6.09 -11.19 -3.28
N ASN A 494 -6.62 -10.37 -4.18
CA ASN A 494 -7.61 -9.35 -3.87
C ASN A 494 -9.06 -9.83 -4.06
N ASP A 495 -9.25 -11.08 -4.49
CA ASP A 495 -10.58 -11.67 -4.66
C ASP A 495 -11.32 -11.74 -3.31
N SER A 496 -12.64 -11.59 -3.36
CA SER A 496 -13.51 -11.69 -2.17
C SER A 496 -13.52 -13.10 -1.58
N THR A 497 -13.31 -14.11 -2.41
CA THR A 497 -13.23 -15.52 -2.04
C THR A 497 -11.97 -16.12 -2.64
N LEU A 498 -11.20 -16.81 -1.81
CA LEU A 498 -9.93 -17.43 -2.16
C LEU A 498 -10.08 -18.95 -2.17
N SER A 499 -9.22 -19.62 -2.92
CA SER A 499 -9.14 -21.08 -2.92
C SER A 499 -7.71 -21.59 -3.02
N PHE A 500 -7.48 -22.78 -2.46
CA PHE A 500 -6.20 -23.48 -2.45
C PHE A 500 -6.40 -24.96 -2.77
N ASP A 501 -5.62 -25.48 -3.72
CA ASP A 501 -5.60 -26.92 -4.00
C ASP A 501 -4.72 -27.65 -2.98
N THR A 502 -5.36 -28.26 -1.99
CA THR A 502 -4.71 -29.06 -0.94
C THR A 502 -4.24 -30.43 -1.45
N LYS A 503 -4.77 -30.89 -2.59
CA LYS A 503 -4.63 -32.25 -3.15
C LYS A 503 -5.17 -33.37 -2.26
N ASP A 504 -5.87 -33.04 -1.17
CA ASP A 504 -6.43 -33.99 -0.21
C ASP A 504 -7.90 -34.30 -0.53
N THR A 505 -8.12 -35.20 -1.48
CA THR A 505 -9.48 -35.61 -1.88
C THR A 505 -10.12 -36.63 -0.93
N LEU A 506 -9.38 -37.12 0.05
CA LEU A 506 -9.83 -38.12 1.03
C LEU A 506 -10.14 -37.50 2.40
N SER A 507 -10.01 -36.18 2.55
CA SER A 507 -10.17 -35.45 3.81
C SER A 507 -9.35 -36.08 4.94
N ALA A 508 -8.10 -36.42 4.65
CA ALA A 508 -7.19 -37.07 5.60
C ALA A 508 -6.60 -36.09 6.63
N TYR A 509 -6.77 -34.79 6.43
CA TYR A 509 -6.22 -33.74 7.26
C TYR A 509 -7.28 -32.70 7.65
N GLN A 510 -6.98 -31.93 8.69
CA GLN A 510 -7.63 -30.68 9.03
C GLN A 510 -6.86 -29.50 8.42
N TYR A 511 -7.56 -28.41 8.15
CA TYR A 511 -7.00 -27.20 7.56
C TYR A 511 -7.41 -25.96 8.36
N ASP A 512 -6.50 -25.00 8.43
CA ASP A 512 -6.72 -23.68 9.02
C ASP A 512 -6.00 -22.63 8.14
N VAL A 513 -6.42 -21.38 8.22
CA VAL A 513 -5.84 -20.26 7.50
C VAL A 513 -5.66 -19.07 8.43
N ARG A 514 -4.43 -18.56 8.50
CA ARG A 514 -4.12 -17.31 9.21
C ARG A 514 -3.81 -16.22 8.22
N ALA A 515 -4.53 -15.10 8.33
CA ALA A 515 -4.28 -13.90 7.54
C ALA A 515 -3.00 -13.18 8.02
N LEU A 516 -2.27 -12.53 7.12
CA LEU A 516 -1.13 -11.67 7.40
C LEU A 516 -1.49 -10.26 6.93
N SER A 517 -1.35 -9.27 7.80
CA SER A 517 -1.66 -7.88 7.46
C SER A 517 -0.55 -7.18 6.70
N TYR A 518 -0.81 -5.95 6.26
CA TYR A 518 0.19 -5.12 5.57
C TYR A 518 1.43 -4.80 6.41
N THR A 519 1.33 -4.84 7.75
CA THR A 519 2.46 -4.65 8.69
C THR A 519 3.17 -5.96 9.07
N ASN A 520 2.88 -7.06 8.37
CA ASN A 520 3.34 -8.42 8.69
C ASN A 520 2.88 -8.94 10.06
N THR A 521 1.80 -8.37 10.61
CA THR A 521 1.19 -8.92 11.83
C THR A 521 0.34 -10.13 11.46
N LEU A 522 0.62 -11.27 12.09
CA LEU A 522 -0.09 -12.52 11.82
C LEU A 522 -1.42 -12.57 12.59
N GLY A 523 -2.48 -12.91 11.87
CA GLY A 523 -3.84 -13.02 12.36
C GLY A 523 -4.04 -14.19 13.32
N ASN A 524 -5.16 -14.15 14.04
CA ASN A 524 -5.58 -15.29 14.85
C ASN A 524 -5.99 -16.48 13.95
N PRO A 525 -5.91 -17.71 14.46
CA PRO A 525 -6.46 -18.88 13.78
C PRO A 525 -7.92 -18.75 13.40
N TYR A 526 -8.33 -19.50 12.38
CA TYR A 526 -9.75 -19.72 12.10
C TYR A 526 -10.38 -20.43 13.28
N VAL A 527 -11.32 -19.74 13.93
CA VAL A 527 -12.27 -20.39 14.80
C VAL A 527 -13.46 -20.72 13.91
N GLN A 528 -13.78 -22.01 13.75
CA GLN A 528 -15.03 -22.42 13.10
C GLN A 528 -16.15 -21.71 13.83
N SER A 529 -16.68 -20.69 13.16
CA SER A 529 -17.73 -19.88 13.72
C SER A 529 -19.00 -20.66 13.47
N ASP A 530 -19.44 -21.35 14.50
CA ASP A 530 -20.74 -22.03 14.62
C ASP A 530 -21.93 -21.11 14.27
N VAL A 531 -21.67 -19.80 14.09
CA VAL A 531 -22.57 -18.78 13.56
C VAL A 531 -21.84 -17.89 12.55
N GLU A 532 -22.35 -17.73 11.33
CA GLU A 532 -21.73 -16.91 10.28
C GLU A 532 -22.69 -15.87 9.72
N VAL A 533 -22.23 -14.62 9.53
CA VAL A 533 -23.01 -13.60 8.81
C VAL A 533 -22.96 -13.87 7.30
N ILE A 534 -24.11 -13.75 6.63
CA ILE A 534 -24.19 -13.87 5.18
C ILE A 534 -23.91 -12.50 4.57
N ASP A 535 -22.94 -12.41 3.66
CA ASP A 535 -22.58 -11.15 3.03
C ASP A 535 -23.73 -10.63 2.15
N GLY A 536 -24.10 -9.37 2.38
CA GLY A 536 -25.25 -8.72 1.76
C GLY A 536 -26.31 -8.28 2.78
N ALA A 537 -27.04 -7.24 2.40
CA ALA A 537 -28.27 -6.86 3.07
C ALA A 537 -29.33 -6.61 1.99
N ALA A 538 -30.57 -6.92 2.30
CA ALA A 538 -31.69 -6.69 1.39
C ALA A 538 -32.59 -5.61 1.96
N ILE A 539 -33.15 -4.78 1.07
CA ILE A 539 -34.26 -3.90 1.42
C ILE A 539 -35.53 -4.74 1.47
N ARG A 540 -36.25 -4.65 2.59
CA ARG A 540 -37.57 -5.28 2.73
C ARG A 540 -38.64 -4.22 2.99
N SER A 541 -39.63 -4.16 2.11
CA SER A 541 -40.90 -3.49 2.32
C SER A 541 -41.92 -4.54 2.81
N THR A 542 -42.28 -4.55 4.09
CA THR A 542 -43.47 -5.31 4.53
C THR A 542 -44.48 -4.36 5.14
N GLY A 543 -45.60 -4.16 4.43
CA GLY A 543 -46.73 -3.35 4.88
C GLY A 543 -47.27 -3.84 6.22
N LEU A 544 -47.34 -2.95 7.20
CA LEU A 544 -48.32 -1.89 7.40
C LEU A 544 -47.51 -0.76 8.05
N ASP A 545 -47.58 0.46 7.52
CA ASP A 545 -46.91 1.68 8.01
C ASP A 545 -45.59 2.12 7.35
N ASN A 546 -45.34 1.84 6.06
CA ASN A 546 -44.27 2.46 5.22
C ASN A 546 -42.82 2.46 5.76
N ASN A 547 -42.53 1.82 6.90
CA ASN A 547 -41.21 1.85 7.51
C ASN A 547 -40.27 0.82 6.87
N GLN A 548 -39.11 1.32 6.46
CA GLN A 548 -38.11 0.55 5.73
C GLN A 548 -37.23 -0.27 6.65
N ALA A 549 -36.68 -1.34 6.09
CA ALA A 549 -36.01 -2.35 6.85
C ALA A 549 -34.72 -2.84 6.18
N LEU A 550 -33.57 -2.67 6.85
CA LEU A 550 -32.35 -3.39 6.50
C LEU A 550 -32.43 -4.77 7.11
N ARG A 551 -32.40 -5.79 6.26
CA ARG A 551 -32.32 -7.16 6.72
C ARG A 551 -30.89 -7.66 6.62
N PHE A 552 -30.35 -8.06 7.76
CA PHE A 552 -29.09 -8.78 7.90
C PHE A 552 -29.40 -10.26 8.07
N TYR A 553 -28.55 -11.11 7.49
CA TYR A 553 -28.72 -12.55 7.50
C TYR A 553 -27.50 -13.19 8.14
N ALA A 554 -27.74 -14.31 8.80
CA ALA A 554 -26.71 -15.16 9.36
C ALA A 554 -27.18 -16.60 9.29
N LYS A 555 -26.23 -17.52 9.46
CA LYS A 555 -26.45 -18.95 9.39
C LYS A 555 -25.82 -19.60 10.60
N LEU A 556 -26.57 -20.49 11.25
CA LEU A 556 -26.08 -21.30 12.35
C LEU A 556 -25.69 -22.69 11.85
N ASP A 557 -24.61 -23.26 12.37
CA ASP A 557 -24.24 -24.64 12.09
C ASP A 557 -25.36 -25.60 12.55
N PRO A 558 -25.82 -26.54 11.69
CA PRO A 558 -26.88 -27.49 12.05
C PRO A 558 -26.62 -28.36 13.28
N SER A 559 -25.35 -28.55 13.65
CA SER A 559 -24.93 -29.36 14.80
C SER A 559 -25.06 -28.63 16.14
N ILE A 560 -25.30 -27.31 16.10
CA ILE A 560 -25.35 -26.44 17.26
C ILE A 560 -26.81 -26.30 17.71
N HIS A 561 -27.04 -26.51 19.01
CA HIS A 561 -28.34 -26.41 19.66
C HIS A 561 -28.25 -25.34 20.75
N PRO A 562 -28.28 -24.06 20.36
CA PRO A 562 -28.00 -22.97 21.27
C PRO A 562 -29.20 -22.67 22.19
N ASP A 563 -28.91 -22.14 23.38
CA ASP A 563 -29.91 -21.60 24.29
C ASP A 563 -30.54 -20.32 23.70
N SER A 564 -29.74 -19.49 23.02
CA SER A 564 -30.17 -18.30 22.30
C SER A 564 -29.26 -17.98 21.10
N PHE A 565 -29.75 -17.25 20.10
CA PHE A 565 -28.96 -16.81 18.93
C PHE A 565 -29.56 -15.54 18.34
N GLY A 566 -28.76 -14.74 17.64
CA GLY A 566 -29.21 -13.46 17.12
C GLY A 566 -28.08 -12.58 16.61
N PHE A 567 -28.21 -11.27 16.77
CA PHE A 567 -27.21 -10.28 16.35
C PHE A 567 -26.91 -9.26 17.43
N TYR A 568 -25.67 -8.82 17.50
CA TYR A 568 -25.28 -7.53 18.05
C TYR A 568 -25.27 -6.49 16.93
N MET A 569 -26.08 -5.45 17.09
CA MET A 569 -26.23 -4.36 16.13
C MET A 569 -25.60 -3.09 16.70
N MET A 570 -24.86 -2.36 15.87
CA MET A 570 -24.22 -1.11 16.26
C MET A 570 -24.16 -0.14 15.09
N THR A 571 -24.22 1.16 15.40
CA THR A 571 -24.24 2.26 14.40
C THR A 571 -22.88 2.96 14.22
N GLY A 572 -21.82 2.36 14.76
CA GLY A 572 -20.45 2.87 14.71
C GLY A 572 -19.43 1.73 14.60
N ASP A 573 -18.14 2.07 14.62
CA ASP A 573 -17.07 1.09 14.37
C ASP A 573 -16.49 0.49 15.66
N VAL A 574 -17.10 -0.60 16.10
CA VAL A 574 -16.57 -1.45 17.19
C VAL A 574 -16.03 -2.74 16.59
N SER A 575 -14.78 -3.09 16.87
CA SER A 575 -14.21 -4.38 16.42
C SER A 575 -14.88 -5.54 17.14
N ILE A 576 -14.97 -6.70 16.49
CA ILE A 576 -15.53 -7.92 17.08
C ILE A 576 -14.75 -8.31 18.36
N SER A 577 -13.43 -8.09 18.37
CA SER A 577 -12.59 -8.33 19.54
C SER A 577 -12.96 -7.45 20.74
N LYS A 578 -13.24 -6.15 20.52
CA LYS A 578 -13.69 -5.25 21.58
C LYS A 578 -15.07 -5.62 22.09
N LEU A 579 -15.98 -6.02 21.19
CA LEU A 579 -17.29 -6.54 21.56
C LEU A 579 -17.17 -7.79 22.43
N GLN A 580 -16.34 -8.77 22.03
CA GLN A 580 -16.10 -9.98 22.83
C GLN A 580 -15.52 -9.66 24.21
N GLN A 581 -14.57 -8.74 24.30
CA GLN A 581 -14.01 -8.29 25.59
C GLN A 581 -15.07 -7.66 26.49
N ALA A 582 -15.96 -6.84 25.92
CA ALA A 582 -17.05 -6.22 26.66
C ALA A 582 -18.07 -7.24 27.18
N ILE A 583 -18.46 -8.21 26.35
CA ILE A 583 -19.34 -9.33 26.73
C ILE A 583 -18.74 -10.14 27.88
N ASN A 584 -17.45 -10.46 27.80
CA ASN A 584 -16.77 -11.23 28.84
C ASN A 584 -16.63 -10.46 30.17
N ALA A 585 -16.63 -9.12 30.11
CA ALA A 585 -16.46 -8.26 31.28
C ALA A 585 -17.79 -7.92 31.98
N GLN A 586 -18.93 -7.95 31.28
CA GLN A 586 -20.23 -7.48 31.77
C GLN A 586 -21.39 -8.35 31.24
N GLN A 587 -22.25 -8.87 32.11
CA GLN A 587 -23.49 -9.55 31.70
C GLN A 587 -24.67 -8.57 31.66
N GLN A 588 -24.92 -7.95 30.50
CA GLN A 588 -26.06 -7.06 30.27
C GLN A 588 -26.51 -7.07 28.80
N ASP A 589 -27.75 -6.64 28.54
CA ASP A 589 -28.36 -6.71 27.20
C ASP A 589 -27.82 -5.66 26.21
N ASN A 590 -27.38 -4.48 26.68
CA ASN A 590 -26.84 -3.43 25.81
C ASN A 590 -25.47 -2.97 26.31
N TYR A 591 -24.55 -2.67 25.38
CA TYR A 591 -23.19 -2.24 25.69
C TYR A 591 -22.94 -0.83 25.17
N ILE A 592 -22.11 -0.08 25.89
CA ILE A 592 -21.50 1.14 25.36
C ILE A 592 -20.01 0.86 25.25
N ILE A 593 -19.50 0.78 24.02
CA ILE A 593 -18.10 0.47 23.72
C ILE A 593 -17.55 1.65 22.93
N ASP A 594 -16.56 2.33 23.49
CA ASP A 594 -15.96 3.54 22.90
C ASP A 594 -17.01 4.62 22.50
N GLY A 595 -18.09 4.72 23.27
CA GLY A 595 -19.19 5.66 23.01
C GLY A 595 -20.21 5.20 21.97
N VAL A 596 -20.04 4.01 21.39
CA VAL A 596 -21.01 3.38 20.47
C VAL A 596 -21.95 2.48 21.26
N GLU A 597 -23.26 2.67 21.04
CA GLU A 597 -24.28 1.78 21.57
C GLU A 597 -24.34 0.49 20.74
N VAL A 598 -24.20 -0.64 21.42
CA VAL A 598 -24.33 -1.98 20.85
C VAL A 598 -25.58 -2.64 21.45
N THR A 599 -26.55 -2.93 20.58
CA THR A 599 -27.82 -3.55 20.95
C THR A 599 -27.78 -5.05 20.70
N HIS A 600 -28.13 -5.85 21.71
CA HIS A 600 -28.32 -7.29 21.58
C HIS A 600 -29.73 -7.60 21.05
N ILE A 601 -29.82 -8.30 19.93
CA ILE A 601 -31.09 -8.61 19.26
C ILE A 601 -31.22 -10.13 19.04
N PRO A 602 -31.94 -10.85 19.92
CA PRO A 602 -32.22 -12.26 19.73
C PRO A 602 -33.09 -12.51 18.50
N SER A 603 -32.75 -13.55 17.74
CA SER A 603 -33.63 -14.13 16.74
C SER A 603 -34.50 -15.23 17.36
N THR A 604 -35.66 -15.48 16.77
CA THR A 604 -36.64 -16.44 17.30
C THR A 604 -36.84 -17.67 16.43
N LYS A 605 -36.30 -17.67 15.20
CA LYS A 605 -36.49 -18.76 14.23
C LYS A 605 -35.25 -18.94 13.36
N LEU A 606 -34.86 -20.20 13.20
CA LEU A 606 -34.06 -20.68 12.10
C LEU A 606 -35.01 -21.13 10.99
N ASP A 607 -34.67 -20.86 9.73
CA ASP A 607 -35.38 -21.41 8.59
C ASP A 607 -34.88 -22.82 8.22
N THR A 608 -35.36 -23.36 7.10
CA THR A 608 -35.00 -24.72 6.65
C THR A 608 -33.53 -24.88 6.27
N ASN A 609 -32.79 -23.79 6.10
CA ASN A 609 -31.36 -23.77 5.79
C ASN A 609 -30.50 -23.47 7.02
N ASN A 610 -31.10 -23.44 8.22
CA ASN A 610 -30.51 -22.92 9.46
C ASN A 610 -30.06 -21.46 9.36
N GLU A 611 -30.72 -20.68 8.51
CA GLU A 611 -30.50 -19.25 8.41
C GLU A 611 -31.47 -18.51 9.32
N PHE A 612 -31.00 -17.41 9.87
CA PHE A 612 -31.80 -16.48 10.63
C PHE A 612 -31.48 -15.06 10.17
N SER A 613 -32.40 -14.16 10.43
CA SER A 613 -32.24 -12.76 10.03
C SER A 613 -32.77 -11.84 11.08
N VAL A 614 -32.09 -10.71 11.22
CA VAL A 614 -32.62 -9.56 11.94
C VAL A 614 -33.04 -8.51 10.92
N VAL A 615 -34.14 -7.84 11.23
CA VAL A 615 -34.61 -6.72 10.44
C VAL A 615 -34.50 -5.50 11.32
N VAL A 616 -33.60 -4.59 10.96
CA VAL A 616 -33.57 -3.23 11.51
C VAL A 616 -34.73 -2.50 10.87
N LYS A 617 -35.81 -2.29 11.61
CA LYS A 617 -37.02 -1.61 11.15
C LYS A 617 -36.95 -0.12 11.44
N ASP A 618 -37.94 0.61 10.93
CA ASP A 618 -38.17 2.01 11.27
C ASP A 618 -36.96 2.89 10.93
N ILE A 619 -36.16 2.48 9.94
CA ILE A 619 -35.13 3.34 9.38
C ILE A 619 -35.87 4.43 8.62
N THR A 620 -35.87 5.63 9.18
CA THR A 620 -36.44 6.81 8.54
C THR A 620 -35.50 7.30 7.44
N PRO A 621 -36.00 8.02 6.44
CA PRO A 621 -35.14 8.52 5.36
C PRO A 621 -33.91 9.31 5.82
N ASN A 622 -34.02 10.05 6.93
CA ASN A 622 -32.89 10.76 7.57
C ASN A 622 -31.74 9.85 8.04
N ASN A 623 -31.98 8.54 8.18
CA ASN A 623 -31.01 7.56 8.66
C ASN A 623 -30.54 6.60 7.55
N PHE A 624 -30.86 6.85 6.28
CA PHE A 624 -30.47 5.93 5.21
C PHE A 624 -28.95 5.86 4.96
N SER A 625 -28.21 6.89 5.36
CA SER A 625 -26.74 6.90 5.39
C SER A 625 -26.14 6.29 6.65
N GLN A 626 -26.94 6.05 7.69
CA GLN A 626 -26.44 5.47 8.92
C GLN A 626 -25.87 4.08 8.64
N ILE A 627 -24.61 3.90 9.05
CA ILE A 627 -23.90 2.62 8.90
C ILE A 627 -24.37 1.71 10.03
N TYR A 628 -24.83 0.52 9.68
CA TYR A 628 -25.17 -0.53 10.63
C TYR A 628 -24.18 -1.67 10.48
N LYS A 629 -23.53 -2.04 11.57
CA LYS A 629 -22.67 -3.20 11.68
C LYS A 629 -23.42 -4.29 12.46
N ALA A 630 -23.55 -5.45 11.83
CA ALA A 630 -24.24 -6.62 12.36
C ALA A 630 -23.23 -7.74 12.62
N VAL A 631 -23.10 -8.15 13.88
CA VAL A 631 -22.30 -9.31 14.30
C VAL A 631 -23.28 -10.37 14.78
N ALA A 632 -23.28 -11.56 14.19
CA ALA A 632 -24.16 -12.63 14.64
C ALA A 632 -23.61 -13.31 15.89
N TYR A 633 -24.47 -13.93 16.69
CA TYR A 633 -24.06 -14.66 17.90
C TYR A 633 -24.92 -15.91 18.14
N TYR A 634 -24.39 -16.82 18.96
CA TYR A 634 -25.18 -17.82 19.67
C TYR A 634 -24.68 -17.99 21.11
N GLU A 635 -25.51 -18.60 21.96
CA GLU A 635 -25.25 -18.81 23.38
C GLU A 635 -25.44 -20.29 23.74
N ILE A 636 -24.51 -20.86 24.51
CA ILE A 636 -24.64 -22.19 25.12
C ILE A 636 -24.12 -22.12 26.55
N GLY A 637 -24.94 -22.53 27.53
CA GLY A 637 -24.52 -22.64 28.93
C GLY A 637 -24.16 -21.30 29.57
N GLY A 638 -24.63 -20.18 29.01
CA GLY A 638 -24.31 -18.82 29.45
C GLY A 638 -23.07 -18.21 28.80
N ASP A 639 -22.36 -18.94 27.95
CA ASP A 639 -21.22 -18.42 27.17
C ASP A 639 -21.71 -17.95 25.79
N ILE A 640 -21.28 -16.75 25.38
CA ILE A 640 -21.66 -16.11 24.11
C ILE A 640 -20.51 -16.21 23.11
N TYR A 641 -20.85 -16.70 21.92
CA TYR A 641 -19.94 -16.92 20.81
C TYR A 641 -20.36 -16.04 19.63
N LEU A 642 -19.45 -15.21 19.14
CA LEU A 642 -19.69 -14.26 18.06
C LEU A 642 -19.28 -14.83 16.70
N SER A 643 -19.91 -14.32 15.63
CA SER A 643 -19.47 -14.57 14.27
C SER A 643 -18.07 -14.02 14.04
N ALA A 644 -17.24 -14.75 13.30
CA ALA A 644 -15.86 -14.32 12.98
C ALA A 644 -15.81 -12.99 12.19
N ASN A 645 -16.86 -12.71 11.41
CA ASN A 645 -17.01 -11.51 10.59
C ASN A 645 -18.29 -10.74 10.94
N ALA A 646 -18.40 -9.51 10.43
CA ALA A 646 -19.58 -8.65 10.57
C ALA A 646 -20.08 -8.19 9.19
N THR A 647 -21.39 -8.00 9.03
CA THR A 647 -21.95 -7.34 7.85
C THR A 647 -22.15 -5.86 8.16
N ILE A 648 -21.48 -4.98 7.40
CA ILE A 648 -21.57 -3.52 7.55
C ILE A 648 -22.30 -2.94 6.35
N ARG A 649 -23.45 -2.31 6.54
CA ARG A 649 -24.25 -1.72 5.46
C ARG A 649 -25.04 -0.49 5.91
N SER A 650 -25.31 0.40 4.97
CA SER A 650 -26.38 1.41 5.07
C SER A 650 -27.48 1.12 4.04
N VAL A 651 -28.66 1.74 4.20
CA VAL A 651 -29.76 1.63 3.23
C VAL A 651 -29.30 2.14 1.86
N LEU A 652 -28.57 3.27 1.84
CA LEU A 652 -28.06 3.88 0.61
C LEU A 652 -27.04 3.01 -0.11
N GLU A 653 -26.10 2.42 0.64
CA GLU A 653 -25.06 1.58 0.04
C GLU A 653 -25.67 0.35 -0.65
N VAL A 654 -26.64 -0.29 0.00
CA VAL A 654 -27.34 -1.46 -0.53
C VAL A 654 -28.08 -1.11 -1.83
N VAL A 655 -28.81 0.01 -1.84
CA VAL A 655 -29.55 0.48 -3.03
C VAL A 655 -28.62 0.88 -4.17
N TYR A 656 -27.52 1.56 -3.85
CA TYR A 656 -26.49 1.94 -4.82
C TYR A 656 -25.90 0.71 -5.51
N ARG A 657 -25.47 -0.30 -4.74
CA ARG A 657 -24.90 -1.54 -5.28
C ARG A 657 -25.90 -2.28 -6.18
N MET A 658 -27.17 -2.34 -5.77
CA MET A 658 -28.22 -2.96 -6.58
C MET A 658 -28.44 -2.22 -7.91
N HIS A 659 -28.42 -0.88 -7.94
CA HIS A 659 -28.59 -0.11 -9.17
C HIS A 659 -27.47 -0.38 -10.19
N TYR A 660 -26.20 -0.32 -9.76
CA TYR A 660 -25.04 -0.49 -10.64
C TYR A 660 -24.80 -1.94 -11.08
N ALA A 661 -25.22 -2.92 -10.28
CA ALA A 661 -25.20 -4.33 -10.68
C ALA A 661 -26.29 -4.70 -11.70
N GLY A 662 -27.23 -3.78 -11.99
CA GLY A 662 -28.42 -4.08 -12.80
C GLY A 662 -29.50 -4.88 -12.05
N ASP A 663 -29.31 -5.07 -10.74
CA ASP A 663 -30.16 -5.84 -9.84
C ASP A 663 -31.21 -4.97 -9.11
N GLY A 664 -31.38 -3.72 -9.55
CA GLY A 664 -32.35 -2.79 -9.01
C GLY A 664 -33.78 -3.28 -9.24
N ASN A 665 -34.55 -3.45 -8.18
CA ASN A 665 -35.99 -3.68 -8.28
C ASN A 665 -36.74 -2.34 -8.22
N THR A 666 -38.05 -2.35 -8.48
CA THR A 666 -38.88 -1.12 -8.44
C THR A 666 -38.72 -0.36 -7.13
N ASP A 667 -38.57 -1.06 -6.00
CA ASP A 667 -38.45 -0.46 -4.67
C ASP A 667 -37.10 0.26 -4.48
N SER A 668 -35.99 -0.30 -4.97
CA SER A 668 -34.67 0.34 -4.89
C SER A 668 -34.50 1.47 -5.92
N LEU A 669 -35.09 1.33 -7.12
CA LEU A 669 -35.09 2.38 -8.15
C LEU A 669 -35.96 3.58 -7.76
N ASN A 670 -37.09 3.34 -7.11
CA ASN A 670 -37.91 4.41 -6.51
C ASN A 670 -37.15 5.13 -5.40
N LEU A 671 -36.28 4.42 -4.66
CA LEU A 671 -35.47 5.03 -3.61
C LEU A 671 -34.49 6.08 -4.17
N ILE A 672 -33.78 5.81 -5.28
CA ILE A 672 -32.81 6.77 -5.86
C ILE A 672 -33.51 7.96 -6.55
N LYS A 673 -34.68 7.73 -7.16
CA LYS A 673 -35.30 8.72 -8.06
C LYS A 673 -35.67 10.03 -7.36
N ASP A 674 -36.13 9.94 -6.12
CA ASP A 674 -36.64 11.08 -5.36
C ASP A 674 -35.63 11.56 -4.30
N ILE A 675 -34.57 10.78 -4.02
CA ILE A 675 -33.49 11.19 -3.13
C ILE A 675 -32.62 12.25 -3.80
N LYS A 676 -32.49 13.36 -3.08
CA LYS A 676 -31.55 14.44 -3.36
C LYS A 676 -30.71 14.68 -2.12
N LEU A 677 -29.61 15.38 -2.32
CA LEU A 677 -28.77 15.87 -1.24
C LEU A 677 -29.07 17.36 -1.04
N PHE A 678 -29.09 17.82 0.19
CA PHE A 678 -29.28 19.20 0.57
C PHE A 678 -27.99 19.69 1.20
N GLY A 679 -27.32 20.59 0.50
CA GLY A 679 -26.04 21.15 0.90
C GLY A 679 -26.00 22.64 0.70
N LYS A 680 -24.91 23.24 1.12
CA LYS A 680 -24.63 24.63 0.76
C LYS A 680 -23.95 24.64 -0.61
N ASN A 681 -24.40 25.51 -1.49
CA ASN A 681 -23.67 25.83 -2.71
C ASN A 681 -22.53 26.81 -2.37
N ALA A 682 -21.88 27.32 -3.42
CA ALA A 682 -20.72 28.19 -3.28
C ALA A 682 -20.98 29.49 -2.49
N PHE A 683 -22.23 29.95 -2.53
CA PHE A 683 -22.69 31.23 -1.99
C PHE A 683 -23.19 31.11 -0.55
N GLY A 684 -23.08 29.93 0.05
CA GLY A 684 -23.68 29.64 1.36
C GLY A 684 -25.20 29.47 1.30
N ASN A 685 -25.80 29.59 0.11
CA ASN A 685 -27.21 29.30 -0.13
C ASN A 685 -27.43 27.80 -0.06
N TYR A 686 -28.57 27.39 0.50
CA TYR A 686 -28.89 25.98 0.54
C TYR A 686 -29.45 25.55 -0.82
N GLN A 687 -28.97 24.43 -1.34
CA GLN A 687 -29.36 23.89 -2.62
C GLN A 687 -29.66 22.40 -2.52
N VAL A 688 -30.71 21.99 -3.21
CA VAL A 688 -31.02 20.58 -3.46
C VAL A 688 -30.16 20.11 -4.63
N THR A 689 -29.10 19.36 -4.32
CA THR A 689 -28.19 18.77 -5.28
C THR A 689 -28.64 17.36 -5.67
N SER A 690 -28.25 16.93 -6.87
CA SER A 690 -28.45 15.55 -7.32
C SER A 690 -27.55 14.59 -6.51
N ILE A 691 -27.49 13.32 -6.91
CA ILE A 691 -26.52 12.36 -6.36
C ILE A 691 -25.06 12.70 -6.77
N TYR A 692 -24.88 13.70 -7.64
CA TYR A 692 -23.61 14.21 -8.12
C TYR A 692 -23.21 15.50 -7.41
N GLU A 693 -21.92 15.66 -7.18
CA GLU A 693 -21.30 16.78 -6.46
C GLU A 693 -21.37 18.07 -7.29
N THR A 694 -21.89 19.16 -6.73
CA THR A 694 -21.94 20.47 -7.41
C THR A 694 -21.32 21.58 -6.58
N ASN A 695 -20.91 21.29 -5.34
CA ASN A 695 -20.25 22.26 -4.48
C ASN A 695 -18.82 22.52 -4.97
N TYR A 696 -18.53 23.78 -5.29
CA TYR A 696 -17.23 24.18 -5.84
C TYR A 696 -16.03 23.84 -4.95
N GLN A 697 -16.16 23.88 -3.62
CA GLN A 697 -15.08 23.53 -2.69
C GLN A 697 -14.78 22.04 -2.73
N HIS A 698 -15.81 21.20 -2.86
CA HIS A 698 -15.63 19.76 -3.00
C HIS A 698 -15.14 19.38 -4.39
N LEU A 699 -15.68 20.00 -5.44
CA LEU A 699 -15.19 19.86 -6.81
C LEU A 699 -13.73 20.30 -6.91
N LYS A 700 -13.35 21.40 -6.27
CA LYS A 700 -11.96 21.85 -6.14
C LYS A 700 -11.12 20.82 -5.40
N ALA A 701 -11.57 20.31 -4.25
CA ALA A 701 -10.81 19.32 -3.49
C ALA A 701 -10.58 18.02 -4.29
N GLU A 702 -11.61 17.54 -4.99
CA GLU A 702 -11.51 16.37 -5.86
C GLU A 702 -10.63 16.67 -7.09
N PHE A 703 -10.72 17.86 -7.69
CA PHE A 703 -9.85 18.27 -8.79
C PHE A 703 -8.40 18.37 -8.34
N ILE A 704 -8.12 19.00 -7.20
CA ILE A 704 -6.79 19.09 -6.61
C ILE A 704 -6.24 17.69 -6.35
N LYS A 705 -7.04 16.79 -5.77
CA LYS A 705 -6.66 15.39 -5.53
C LYS A 705 -6.30 14.70 -6.84
N ASP A 706 -7.16 14.76 -7.84
CA ASP A 706 -6.93 14.12 -9.14
C ASP A 706 -5.76 14.76 -9.91
N TRP A 707 -5.62 16.08 -9.83
CA TRP A 707 -4.54 16.85 -10.43
C TRP A 707 -3.19 16.51 -9.79
N ASN A 708 -3.16 16.47 -8.46
CA ASN A 708 -2.00 16.03 -7.69
C ASN A 708 -1.64 14.59 -8.01
N GLN A 709 -2.62 13.69 -8.11
CA GLN A 709 -2.40 12.30 -8.49
C GLN A 709 -1.90 12.17 -9.93
N THR A 710 -2.45 12.95 -10.87
CA THR A 710 -2.08 12.89 -12.30
C THR A 710 -0.68 13.42 -12.55
N PHE A 711 -0.22 14.41 -11.79
CA PHE A 711 1.06 15.09 -12.02
C PHE A 711 2.07 14.96 -10.88
N ASN A 712 1.78 14.11 -9.89
CA ASN A 712 2.56 13.96 -8.67
C ASN A 712 2.89 15.32 -8.01
N LEU A 713 1.84 16.09 -7.72
CA LEU A 713 1.94 17.40 -7.08
C LEU A 713 1.37 17.34 -5.66
N SER A 714 1.71 18.32 -4.84
CA SER A 714 1.13 18.50 -3.50
C SER A 714 0.46 19.86 -3.39
N MET A 715 -0.23 20.26 -4.47
CA MET A 715 -1.01 21.48 -4.50
C MET A 715 -2.07 21.39 -3.41
N LYS A 716 -2.07 22.32 -2.46
CA LYS A 716 -3.09 22.39 -1.41
C LYS A 716 -4.28 23.23 -1.82
N ASP A 717 -4.06 24.12 -2.78
CA ASP A 717 -5.00 25.12 -3.23
C ASP A 717 -4.66 25.58 -4.65
N ILE A 718 -5.62 26.10 -5.41
CA ILE A 718 -5.44 26.56 -6.80
C ILE A 718 -5.03 28.04 -6.78
N LEU A 719 -3.81 28.35 -6.32
CA LEU A 719 -3.36 29.75 -6.27
C LEU A 719 -3.06 30.28 -7.69
N PRO A 720 -3.52 31.49 -8.09
CA PRO A 720 -3.52 31.89 -9.51
C PRO A 720 -2.19 31.77 -10.25
N ASN A 721 -1.12 32.37 -9.71
CA ASN A 721 0.20 32.32 -10.33
C ASN A 721 0.85 30.93 -10.20
N GLU A 722 0.61 30.25 -9.07
CA GLU A 722 1.15 28.91 -8.83
C GLU A 722 0.52 27.89 -9.77
N PHE A 723 -0.81 27.85 -9.82
CA PHE A 723 -1.57 26.99 -10.70
C PHE A 723 -1.32 27.32 -12.17
N PHE A 724 -1.21 28.61 -12.56
CA PHE A 724 -0.84 28.95 -13.92
C PHE A 724 0.50 28.34 -14.32
N ASN A 725 1.54 28.54 -13.49
CA ASN A 725 2.87 28.00 -13.74
C ASN A 725 2.85 26.46 -13.77
N ILE A 726 2.11 25.83 -12.86
CA ILE A 726 1.95 24.38 -12.80
C ILE A 726 1.19 23.85 -14.03
N ALA A 727 0.14 24.53 -14.47
CA ALA A 727 -0.72 24.09 -15.57
C ALA A 727 -0.02 24.16 -16.92
N ILE A 728 0.83 25.17 -17.15
CA ILE A 728 1.63 25.27 -18.38
C ILE A 728 2.93 24.45 -18.34
N ASP A 729 3.25 23.85 -17.19
CA ASP A 729 4.48 23.08 -17.03
C ASP A 729 4.53 21.91 -18.02
N GLY A 730 5.72 21.63 -18.57
CA GLY A 730 5.92 20.65 -19.65
C GLY A 730 5.74 21.18 -21.08
N LYS A 731 5.30 22.43 -21.26
CA LYS A 731 5.14 23.03 -22.59
C LYS A 731 6.46 23.58 -23.17
N VAL A 732 6.64 23.48 -24.49
CA VAL A 732 7.70 24.19 -25.23
C VAL A 732 7.41 25.69 -25.24
N SER A 733 8.44 26.55 -25.17
CA SER A 733 8.31 28.01 -25.00
C SER A 733 7.62 28.78 -26.14
N ASP A 734 6.98 28.11 -27.09
CA ASP A 734 6.18 28.76 -28.13
C ASP A 734 4.77 29.06 -27.61
N GLN A 735 4.13 30.13 -28.07
CA GLN A 735 2.76 30.45 -27.63
C GLN A 735 1.69 29.79 -28.51
N SER A 736 2.06 28.86 -29.39
CA SER A 736 1.22 28.35 -30.48
C SER A 736 0.59 26.99 -30.21
N SER A 737 1.12 26.23 -29.26
CA SER A 737 0.61 24.90 -28.88
C SER A 737 0.41 24.76 -27.37
N LEU A 738 -0.55 23.94 -26.92
CA LEU A 738 -0.68 23.46 -25.53
C LEU A 738 -0.13 22.05 -25.36
N ALA A 739 0.25 21.39 -26.46
CA ALA A 739 0.81 20.05 -26.42
C ALA A 739 2.00 20.00 -25.45
N GLY A 740 1.99 18.99 -24.57
CA GLY A 740 3.01 18.81 -23.54
C GLY A 740 2.74 19.55 -22.23
N SER A 741 1.85 20.56 -22.19
CA SER A 741 1.45 21.17 -20.91
C SER A 741 0.71 20.18 -20.01
N ARG A 742 0.90 20.27 -18.69
CA ARG A 742 0.10 19.50 -17.71
C ARG A 742 -1.39 19.66 -17.95
N LEU A 743 -1.84 20.88 -18.23
CA LEU A 743 -3.23 21.13 -18.58
C LEU A 743 -3.72 20.29 -19.77
N TYR A 744 -2.97 20.26 -20.87
CA TYR A 744 -3.30 19.44 -22.03
C TYR A 744 -3.28 17.95 -21.71
N ASN A 745 -2.28 17.50 -20.96
CA ASN A 745 -2.12 16.10 -20.56
C ASN A 745 -3.24 15.66 -19.62
N PHE A 746 -3.74 16.54 -18.74
CA PHE A 746 -4.80 16.24 -17.78
C PHE A 746 -6.08 15.86 -18.52
N PHE A 747 -6.53 16.73 -19.43
CA PHE A 747 -7.77 16.52 -20.17
C PHE A 747 -7.66 15.49 -21.30
N ASN A 748 -6.45 15.02 -21.63
CA ASN A 748 -6.22 13.92 -22.58
C ASN A 748 -5.84 12.60 -21.91
N HIS A 749 -5.60 12.58 -20.59
CA HIS A 749 -5.42 11.35 -19.82
C HIS A 749 -6.75 10.58 -19.77
N HIS A 750 -6.75 9.28 -20.07
CA HIS A 750 -7.98 8.50 -20.27
C HIS A 750 -8.99 8.66 -19.13
N ASN A 751 -8.56 8.45 -17.88
CA ASN A 751 -9.45 8.51 -16.72
C ASN A 751 -9.90 9.94 -16.39
N MET A 752 -9.03 10.93 -16.60
CA MET A 752 -9.33 12.33 -16.28
C MET A 752 -10.24 12.94 -17.33
N LYS A 753 -10.09 12.53 -18.60
CA LYS A 753 -11.01 12.87 -19.67
C LYS A 753 -12.42 12.36 -19.39
N VAL A 754 -12.56 11.13 -18.87
CA VAL A 754 -13.86 10.58 -18.47
C VAL A 754 -14.45 11.35 -17.28
N LYS A 755 -13.65 11.60 -16.23
CA LYS A 755 -14.13 12.23 -14.98
C LYS A 755 -14.34 13.75 -15.07
N TRP A 756 -13.46 14.47 -15.76
CA TRP A 756 -13.43 15.95 -15.84
C TRP A 756 -13.76 16.51 -17.21
N GLY A 757 -14.05 15.68 -18.21
CA GLY A 757 -14.36 16.13 -19.57
C GLY A 757 -15.52 17.14 -19.61
N TRP A 758 -16.53 16.96 -18.75
CA TRP A 758 -17.67 17.86 -18.61
C TRP A 758 -17.26 19.31 -18.29
N LEU A 759 -16.13 19.52 -17.61
CA LEU A 759 -15.65 20.85 -17.24
C LEU A 759 -15.23 21.66 -18.47
N LEU A 760 -14.78 21.00 -19.53
CA LEU A 760 -14.48 21.66 -20.82
C LEU A 760 -15.76 22.21 -21.46
N ASP A 761 -16.84 21.43 -21.43
CA ASP A 761 -18.13 21.83 -21.99
C ASP A 761 -18.79 22.94 -21.16
N TYR A 762 -18.72 22.82 -19.83
CA TYR A 762 -19.21 23.84 -18.91
C TYR A 762 -18.49 25.19 -19.11
N ILE A 763 -17.14 25.20 -19.13
CA ILE A 763 -16.40 26.46 -19.28
C ILE A 763 -16.67 27.13 -20.64
N VAL A 764 -16.91 26.36 -21.71
CA VAL A 764 -17.32 26.93 -23.01
C VAL A 764 -18.72 27.53 -22.96
N SER A 765 -19.66 26.92 -22.23
CA SER A 765 -21.05 27.37 -22.23
C SER A 765 -21.27 28.66 -21.43
N VAL A 766 -20.44 28.90 -20.41
CA VAL A 766 -20.54 30.05 -19.51
C VAL A 766 -19.56 31.18 -19.83
N ASP A 767 -18.80 31.08 -20.92
CA ASP A 767 -17.80 32.09 -21.25
C ASP A 767 -18.39 33.35 -21.87
N GLU A 768 -18.16 34.49 -21.21
CA GLU A 768 -18.61 35.80 -21.67
C GLU A 768 -17.43 36.75 -21.97
N LYS A 769 -16.31 36.61 -21.24
CA LYS A 769 -15.24 37.64 -21.19
C LYS A 769 -13.83 37.11 -21.43
N VAL A 770 -13.56 35.83 -21.21
CA VAL A 770 -12.18 35.29 -21.17
C VAL A 770 -11.82 34.62 -22.49
N TRP A 771 -12.80 34.12 -23.25
CA TRP A 771 -12.64 33.51 -24.57
C TRP A 771 -11.68 32.30 -24.58
N PRO A 772 -11.90 31.25 -23.74
CA PRO A 772 -11.05 30.07 -23.65
C PRO A 772 -11.31 29.07 -24.78
N THR A 773 -12.36 29.24 -25.60
CA THR A 773 -12.81 28.27 -26.60
C THR A 773 -11.67 27.75 -27.49
N ARG A 774 -10.79 28.63 -27.98
CA ARG A 774 -9.68 28.21 -28.85
C ARG A 774 -8.69 27.28 -28.14
N GLN A 775 -8.47 27.49 -26.85
CA GLN A 775 -7.56 26.69 -26.03
C GLN A 775 -8.21 25.37 -25.63
N ILE A 776 -9.52 25.37 -25.38
CA ILE A 776 -10.29 24.14 -25.13
C ILE A 776 -10.35 23.26 -26.37
N GLU A 777 -10.59 23.84 -27.55
CA GLU A 777 -10.54 23.10 -28.82
C GLU A 777 -9.12 22.59 -29.12
N ALA A 778 -8.07 23.35 -28.78
CA ALA A 778 -6.71 22.87 -28.84
C ALA A 778 -6.46 21.69 -27.88
N ILE A 779 -7.02 21.71 -26.67
CA ILE A 779 -6.97 20.59 -25.71
C ILE A 779 -7.70 19.36 -26.25
N ARG A 780 -8.84 19.52 -26.92
CA ARG A 780 -9.58 18.42 -27.54
C ARG A 780 -8.87 17.82 -28.75
N GLY A 781 -8.07 18.64 -29.43
CA GLY A 781 -7.30 18.28 -30.61
C GLY A 781 -5.87 17.84 -30.29
N ASP A 782 -4.91 18.33 -31.06
CA ASP A 782 -3.48 17.97 -30.98
C ASP A 782 -2.64 18.99 -30.18
N GLY A 783 -3.30 19.89 -29.45
CA GLY A 783 -2.68 20.99 -28.73
C GLY A 783 -2.62 22.28 -29.55
N THR A 784 -2.99 22.28 -30.83
CA THR A 784 -3.00 23.48 -31.70
C THR A 784 -4.41 23.92 -32.11
N TYR A 785 -4.55 25.18 -32.55
CA TYR A 785 -5.80 25.68 -33.13
C TYR A 785 -5.59 26.15 -34.58
N PRO A 786 -6.32 25.57 -35.57
CA PRO A 786 -6.10 25.88 -36.98
C PRO A 786 -6.14 27.38 -37.32
N GLY A 787 -5.10 27.87 -38.00
CA GLY A 787 -5.03 29.24 -38.50
C GLY A 787 -4.67 30.32 -37.47
N GLN A 788 -4.27 29.95 -36.25
CA GLN A 788 -3.81 30.88 -35.22
C GLN A 788 -2.37 30.61 -34.81
N ALA A 789 -1.54 31.66 -34.83
CA ALA A 789 -0.13 31.58 -34.43
C ALA A 789 0.10 31.73 -32.92
N ASN A 790 -0.93 32.12 -32.15
CA ASN A 790 -0.83 32.35 -30.71
C ASN A 790 -2.15 31.97 -30.00
N ILE A 791 -2.06 31.05 -29.04
CA ILE A 791 -3.14 30.61 -28.15
C ILE A 791 -2.85 30.94 -26.68
N TRP A 792 -1.93 31.88 -26.42
CA TRP A 792 -1.65 32.52 -25.13
C TRP A 792 -1.32 31.56 -24.00
N ASP A 793 -0.59 30.49 -24.28
CA ASP A 793 -0.17 29.51 -23.27
C ASP A 793 -1.32 28.88 -22.48
N GLY A 794 -2.53 28.86 -23.05
CA GLY A 794 -3.69 28.31 -22.36
C GLY A 794 -4.22 29.25 -21.28
N ARG A 795 -3.70 30.48 -21.20
CA ARG A 795 -3.98 31.43 -20.13
C ARG A 795 -5.46 31.71 -19.98
N HIS A 796 -6.23 31.81 -21.05
CA HIS A 796 -7.66 32.11 -20.95
C HIS A 796 -8.42 30.97 -20.28
N PHE A 797 -8.12 29.72 -20.65
CA PHE A 797 -8.73 28.54 -20.07
C PHE A 797 -8.25 28.31 -18.64
N ILE A 798 -6.95 28.45 -18.37
CA ILE A 798 -6.40 28.35 -17.01
C ILE A 798 -7.00 29.41 -16.10
N THR A 799 -7.09 30.66 -16.56
CA THR A 799 -7.75 31.75 -15.85
C THR A 799 -9.23 31.44 -15.60
N SER A 800 -9.91 30.77 -16.52
CA SER A 800 -11.30 30.31 -16.32
C SER A 800 -11.40 29.17 -15.28
N LEU A 801 -10.45 28.23 -15.25
CA LEU A 801 -10.39 27.18 -14.23
C LEU A 801 -10.08 27.72 -12.83
N ILE A 802 -9.14 28.66 -12.72
CA ILE A 802 -8.87 29.38 -11.46
C ILE A 802 -10.13 30.14 -11.05
N GLY A 803 -10.73 30.89 -11.98
CA GLY A 803 -12.11 31.42 -11.94
C GLY A 803 -13.07 30.52 -11.18
N PHE A 804 -13.30 29.37 -11.79
CA PHE A 804 -14.27 28.37 -11.38
C PHE A 804 -13.98 27.79 -9.99
N PHE A 805 -12.77 27.28 -9.77
CA PHE A 805 -12.46 26.57 -8.54
C PHE A 805 -12.22 27.49 -7.34
N ASN A 806 -11.71 28.69 -7.54
CA ASN A 806 -11.54 29.65 -6.45
C ASN A 806 -12.77 30.56 -6.27
N HIS A 807 -13.76 30.47 -7.16
CA HIS A 807 -15.00 31.21 -7.08
C HIS A 807 -14.81 32.73 -7.03
N SER A 808 -14.32 33.31 -8.13
CA SER A 808 -14.08 34.75 -8.27
C SER A 808 -14.39 35.23 -9.69
N ASP A 809 -14.51 36.56 -9.81
CA ASP A 809 -14.67 37.33 -11.04
C ASP A 809 -13.35 37.98 -11.53
N ALA A 810 -12.30 37.92 -10.71
CA ALA A 810 -10.94 38.33 -11.07
C ALA A 810 -9.89 37.71 -10.14
N TYR A 811 -8.65 37.57 -10.63
CA TYR A 811 -7.47 37.30 -9.80
C TYR A 811 -6.26 38.09 -10.29
N ASP A 812 -5.55 38.76 -9.38
CA ASP A 812 -4.33 39.53 -9.68
C ASP A 812 -4.48 40.51 -10.86
N GLY A 813 -5.69 41.05 -11.09
CA GLY A 813 -5.98 42.00 -12.17
C GLY A 813 -6.25 41.37 -13.54
N PHE A 814 -6.27 40.03 -13.65
CA PHE A 814 -6.75 39.33 -14.85
C PHE A 814 -8.27 39.12 -14.79
N PRO A 815 -9.01 39.44 -15.87
CA PRO A 815 -10.45 39.21 -15.91
C PRO A 815 -10.75 37.70 -15.97
N THR A 816 -11.66 37.22 -15.11
CA THR A 816 -12.27 35.90 -15.26
C THR A 816 -13.74 36.05 -15.67
N ASN A 817 -14.40 34.95 -16.04
CA ASN A 817 -15.86 34.96 -15.98
C ASN A 817 -16.26 35.14 -14.53
N ASP A 818 -17.40 35.80 -14.31
CA ASP A 818 -17.89 36.08 -12.97
C ASP A 818 -18.48 34.79 -12.39
N PHE A 819 -17.61 33.93 -11.85
CA PHE A 819 -18.06 32.71 -11.17
C PHE A 819 -18.66 33.01 -9.79
N THR A 820 -18.64 34.28 -9.34
CA THR A 820 -19.45 34.76 -8.21
C THR A 820 -20.89 35.09 -8.65
N ASN A 821 -21.19 35.03 -9.95
CA ASN A 821 -22.56 35.11 -10.44
C ASN A 821 -23.27 33.77 -10.23
N VAL A 822 -24.29 33.80 -9.37
CA VAL A 822 -25.10 32.63 -8.99
C VAL A 822 -25.72 31.95 -10.21
N SER A 823 -26.34 32.72 -11.09
CA SER A 823 -27.01 32.18 -12.28
C SER A 823 -26.05 31.48 -13.25
N LEU A 824 -24.78 31.87 -13.23
CA LEU A 824 -23.73 31.25 -14.04
C LEU A 824 -23.26 29.94 -13.41
N TYR A 825 -23.00 29.93 -12.11
CA TYR A 825 -22.50 28.74 -11.41
C TYR A 825 -23.56 27.64 -11.26
N ASP A 826 -24.84 27.99 -11.13
CA ASP A 826 -25.93 27.01 -10.95
C ASP A 826 -26.08 26.03 -12.11
N THR A 827 -25.61 26.40 -13.31
CA THR A 827 -25.65 25.53 -14.49
C THR A 827 -24.66 24.37 -14.44
N VAL A 828 -23.75 24.30 -13.45
CA VAL A 828 -22.81 23.16 -13.28
C VAL A 828 -23.55 21.82 -13.20
N VAL A 829 -24.75 21.81 -12.59
CA VAL A 829 -25.58 20.61 -12.44
C VAL A 829 -26.00 19.99 -13.78
N ASP A 830 -26.05 20.79 -14.85
CA ASP A 830 -26.42 20.33 -16.18
C ASP A 830 -25.27 19.59 -16.88
N TYR A 831 -24.05 19.69 -16.35
CA TYR A 831 -22.84 19.12 -16.93
C TYR A 831 -22.23 18.00 -16.08
N ASN A 832 -22.20 18.13 -14.75
CA ASN A 832 -21.52 17.15 -13.90
C ASN A 832 -22.42 15.95 -13.54
N ASP A 833 -22.29 14.87 -14.33
CA ASP A 833 -22.89 13.55 -14.08
C ASP A 833 -21.85 12.47 -13.73
N GLN A 834 -20.59 12.86 -13.46
CA GLN A 834 -19.47 11.94 -13.28
C GLN A 834 -18.93 11.89 -11.84
N ILE A 835 -19.02 12.99 -11.10
CA ILE A 835 -18.47 13.08 -9.73
C ILE A 835 -19.59 12.95 -8.72
N LEU A 836 -19.62 11.84 -7.97
CA LEU A 836 -20.64 11.58 -6.94
C LEU A 836 -20.40 12.42 -5.68
N ALA A 837 -21.47 12.84 -5.03
CA ALA A 837 -21.39 13.54 -3.75
C ALA A 837 -21.03 12.58 -2.61
N LYS A 838 -20.27 13.07 -1.63
CA LYS A 838 -19.94 12.31 -0.41
C LYS A 838 -21.08 12.43 0.62
N PRO A 839 -21.74 11.31 1.00
CA PRO A 839 -22.86 11.29 1.95
C PRO A 839 -22.69 12.16 3.19
N ASP A 840 -21.52 12.09 3.83
CA ASP A 840 -21.25 12.73 5.11
C ASP A 840 -21.22 14.26 5.05
N ASN A 841 -21.15 14.82 3.83
CA ASN A 841 -21.08 16.27 3.62
C ASN A 841 -22.45 16.93 3.40
N PHE A 842 -23.54 16.16 3.30
CA PHE A 842 -24.85 16.65 2.88
C PHE A 842 -25.98 16.04 3.71
N ILE A 843 -27.11 16.74 3.82
CA ILE A 843 -28.33 16.21 4.42
C ILE A 843 -29.18 15.57 3.33
N TYR A 844 -29.78 14.42 3.56
CA TYR A 844 -30.68 13.79 2.58
C TYR A 844 -32.06 14.44 2.61
N VAL A 845 -32.60 14.78 1.44
CA VAL A 845 -33.96 15.33 1.29
C VAL A 845 -34.65 14.70 0.09
N TYR A 846 -35.98 14.59 0.16
CA TYR A 846 -36.82 14.17 -0.96
C TYR A 846 -37.45 15.37 -1.63
N VAL A 847 -37.63 15.28 -2.93
CA VAL A 847 -38.47 16.25 -3.64
C VAL A 847 -39.90 16.13 -3.13
N GLY A 848 -40.41 17.21 -2.56
CA GLY A 848 -41.69 17.26 -1.86
C GLY A 848 -41.59 17.25 -0.33
N ASP A 849 -40.39 17.04 0.25
CA ASP A 849 -40.20 17.14 1.70
C ASP A 849 -40.44 18.56 2.20
N GLU A 850 -41.00 18.68 3.39
CA GLU A 850 -41.08 19.94 4.12
C GLU A 850 -39.81 20.12 4.97
N ILE A 851 -38.96 21.06 4.60
CA ILE A 851 -37.81 21.46 5.40
C ILE A 851 -38.12 22.74 6.16
N MET A 852 -37.77 22.79 7.44
CA MET A 852 -37.81 24.03 8.20
C MET A 852 -36.56 24.83 7.90
N LEU A 853 -36.74 26.07 7.47
CA LEU A 853 -35.62 26.97 7.22
C LEU A 853 -34.89 27.26 8.54
N PRO A 854 -33.59 27.00 8.63
CA PRO A 854 -32.86 27.06 9.90
C PRO A 854 -32.78 28.49 10.44
N GLU A 855 -32.50 28.66 11.74
CA GLU A 855 -32.06 29.97 12.24
C GLU A 855 -30.64 30.27 11.74
N HIS A 856 -30.46 31.47 11.18
CA HIS A 856 -29.18 31.91 10.66
C HIS A 856 -28.47 32.82 11.67
N ASN A 857 -27.50 32.27 12.41
CA ASN A 857 -26.78 32.99 13.48
C ASN A 857 -25.71 33.99 12.99
N ILE A 858 -25.87 34.56 11.80
CA ILE A 858 -24.92 35.52 11.23
C ILE A 858 -25.46 36.96 11.40
N PRO A 859 -24.66 37.91 11.93
CA PRO A 859 -25.06 39.31 12.05
C PRO A 859 -25.52 39.89 10.71
N GLY A 860 -26.69 40.52 10.70
CA GLY A 860 -27.27 41.11 9.50
C GLY A 860 -28.14 40.15 8.70
N PHE A 861 -28.37 38.90 9.09
CA PHE A 861 -29.40 38.07 8.43
C PHE A 861 -30.79 38.73 8.54
N SER A 862 -31.59 38.65 7.46
CA SER A 862 -32.94 39.20 7.40
C SER A 862 -34.01 38.13 7.13
N HIS A 863 -33.91 37.40 6.02
CA HIS A 863 -34.89 36.42 5.56
C HIS A 863 -34.27 35.52 4.47
N TYR A 864 -35.00 34.51 4.02
CA TYR A 864 -34.65 33.64 2.91
C TYR A 864 -35.46 34.00 1.67
N LEU A 865 -34.88 33.83 0.47
CA LEU A 865 -35.60 33.85 -0.79
C LEU A 865 -35.57 32.48 -1.46
N VAL A 866 -36.70 32.09 -2.03
CA VAL A 866 -36.80 30.92 -2.93
C VAL A 866 -37.52 31.39 -4.18
N GLY A 867 -36.74 31.66 -5.23
CA GLY A 867 -37.23 32.48 -6.35
C GLY A 867 -37.65 33.88 -5.85
N ASP A 868 -38.85 34.33 -6.24
CA ASP A 868 -39.38 35.65 -5.84
C ASP A 868 -40.09 35.67 -4.47
N LEU A 869 -40.10 34.54 -3.75
CA LEU A 869 -40.85 34.37 -2.51
C LEU A 869 -39.95 34.51 -1.29
N SER A 870 -40.38 35.34 -0.33
CA SER A 870 -39.70 35.61 0.94
C SER A 870 -40.20 34.69 2.05
N TYR A 871 -39.24 34.11 2.78
CA TYR A 871 -39.48 33.20 3.91
C TYR A 871 -38.66 33.65 5.13
N GLN A 872 -39.21 33.53 6.33
CA GLN A 872 -38.52 33.79 7.59
C GLN A 872 -37.86 32.51 8.14
N PRO A 873 -36.87 32.61 9.04
CA PRO A 873 -36.43 31.45 9.82
C PRO A 873 -37.61 30.77 10.51
N GLY A 874 -37.61 29.44 10.49
CA GLY A 874 -38.72 28.64 11.01
C GLY A 874 -39.87 28.43 10.02
N ASP A 875 -39.93 29.15 8.90
CA ASP A 875 -40.89 28.85 7.84
C ASP A 875 -40.59 27.48 7.23
N ILE A 876 -41.66 26.78 6.87
CA ILE A 876 -41.60 25.47 6.24
C ILE A 876 -41.61 25.64 4.73
N LEU A 877 -40.66 25.02 4.05
CA LEU A 877 -40.50 25.05 2.62
C LEU A 877 -40.59 23.64 2.04
N VAL A 878 -41.38 23.47 0.98
CA VAL A 878 -41.47 22.19 0.25
C VAL A 878 -40.34 22.09 -0.77
N VAL A 879 -39.44 21.14 -0.57
CA VAL A 879 -38.24 20.86 -1.38
C VAL A 879 -38.60 20.59 -2.84
N GLY A 880 -38.01 21.35 -3.76
CA GLY A 880 -38.22 21.20 -5.21
C GLY A 880 -37.03 20.53 -5.91
N ASN A 881 -37.25 20.07 -7.15
CA ASN A 881 -36.16 19.67 -8.04
C ASN A 881 -35.29 20.89 -8.36
N HIS A 882 -34.04 20.89 -7.91
CA HIS A 882 -33.08 22.00 -8.09
C HIS A 882 -33.51 23.30 -7.40
N MET A 883 -34.07 23.19 -6.19
CA MET A 883 -34.39 24.34 -5.35
C MET A 883 -33.12 25.00 -4.79
N ILE A 884 -33.10 26.32 -4.83
CA ILE A 884 -32.08 27.17 -4.20
C ILE A 884 -32.78 28.09 -3.20
N ILE A 885 -32.25 28.13 -1.99
CA ILE A 885 -32.72 28.98 -0.90
C ILE A 885 -31.63 29.99 -0.62
N GLU A 886 -31.86 31.21 -1.10
CA GLU A 886 -30.97 32.33 -0.95
C GLU A 886 -31.08 32.92 0.45
N VAL A 887 -29.95 33.25 1.05
CA VAL A 887 -29.90 33.88 2.37
C VAL A 887 -29.75 35.40 2.18
N ILE A 888 -30.75 36.18 2.63
CA ILE A 888 -30.75 37.63 2.47
C ILE A 888 -30.34 38.33 3.76
N TYR A 889 -29.40 39.25 3.63
CA TYR A 889 -28.90 40.08 4.72
C TYR A 889 -29.49 41.50 4.64
N ALA A 890 -29.80 42.13 5.78
CA ALA A 890 -30.37 43.47 5.98
C ALA A 890 -29.33 44.59 5.89
#